data_AF-A0A085NT76-F1
#
_entry.id   AF-A0A085NT76-F1
#
_cell.length_a   1.000
_cell.length_b   1.000
_cell.length_c   1.000
_cell.angle_alpha   90.00
_cell.angle_beta   90.00
_cell.angle_gamma   90.00
#
_symmetry.space_group_name_H-M   'P 1'
#
loop_
_entity.id
_entity.type
_entity.pdbx_description
1 polymer ?
#
loop_
_entity_poly.entity_id
_entity_poly.type
_entity_poly.pdbx_seq_one_letter_code
_entity_poly.pdbx_strand_id
1 'polypeptide(L)'
;MGDRGGFRGGFGRGGGFGTPGGFGGGRGFGRGGRGRGRGGRGRGLGRGGGRGRDVEKDWIPVTKLGRLVKDGKIKSLEEIYLHALPIKEYEIVDQFLGKELKDEVLKIMPVQKQTRAGQRTRFKAFVAIGDYNGHVGLGVKCSKEVATAIRGAIVAAKLSVIPVRRGYWGNKIGKPHTVPCKVTGKCGSVLVRLIPAPRGTGIVSAPVPKKLLQMAGIEDCYTCAKGSTSTLGNFAKATYAAIAATYAYLTPDLWKEASLQPSPYQAHSEFLKEHHLTFARTSEASGGLAKFGASTKLSASKALLLQEYHHRVRDSVKSMRDNFTEILRLAKVTEETQMHRLTEYEHEQYEMQVRASNMTRSAETLIQTVSDLRQFLILNDFAFINEAVTFTSGQCQLSQKEMNEKLATIKEEISFCLQEAEQEYYSTAEMSESVEAEFLEGLYVDPWQTFRAIHARLKKRSFRKPNLGEAAREYVALAKRLEQEECSSYEALALVYAARCESQLKNTEQEAANFKKAARLFIHHEKSKCSLGLPTQRRSLFAAKNCYKSAIRIHINRGEKILAAALYHELARALLDLNCEYDAVEYFERAADLFADDPHGLVCTLKWKFCVETVLGSLTCARCTIQRLRKILEPLSQVGPGLWRQYLSETEIATAFVCTALGPIDDFDPYESTVYNRYTAPPSLEESLPPENGSYIQSAETYQLLRSFILAVHCGDQAGAGEALRGMQESISDFLLGFALKLIHAVPR
;
A
#
# COMPACT_ATOMS: atom_id res chain seq x y z
N MET A 1 -9.30 -10.32 -53.17
CA MET A 1 -9.68 -11.45 -52.31
C MET A 1 -9.76 -10.92 -50.89
N GLY A 2 -10.88 -10.39 -50.40
CA GLY A 2 -12.20 -11.02 -50.19
C GLY A 2 -12.30 -11.29 -48.68
N ASP A 3 -13.27 -10.85 -47.88
CA ASP A 3 -14.51 -10.12 -48.16
C ASP A 3 -15.02 -9.47 -46.85
N ARG A 4 -15.88 -8.46 -46.98
CA ARG A 4 -16.57 -7.77 -45.89
C ARG A 4 -17.79 -8.56 -45.41
N GLY A 5 -18.18 -8.38 -44.14
CA GLY A 5 -19.48 -8.83 -43.64
C GLY A 5 -19.88 -8.12 -42.35
N GLY A 6 -20.53 -6.97 -42.46
CA GLY A 6 -21.23 -6.32 -41.35
C GLY A 6 -22.69 -6.75 -41.28
N PHE A 7 -23.29 -6.69 -40.09
CA PHE A 7 -24.74 -6.56 -39.94
C PHE A 7 -25.08 -5.59 -38.80
N ARG A 8 -25.61 -4.44 -39.20
CA ARG A 8 -26.51 -3.60 -38.41
C ARG A 8 -27.93 -4.15 -38.57
N GLY A 9 -28.72 -4.11 -37.50
CA GLY A 9 -30.18 -4.19 -37.54
C GLY A 9 -30.74 -3.40 -36.36
N GLY A 10 -31.39 -2.28 -36.64
CA GLY A 10 -32.10 -1.44 -35.67
C GLY A 10 -33.62 -1.64 -35.72
N PHE A 11 -34.33 -0.66 -35.13
CA PHE A 11 -35.78 -0.49 -34.95
C PHE A 11 -36.34 -1.22 -33.71
N GLY A 12 -37.22 -0.65 -32.87
CA GLY A 12 -37.98 0.59 -32.92
C GLY A 12 -39.15 0.50 -31.91
N ARG A 13 -39.64 1.67 -31.48
CA ARG A 13 -40.59 1.98 -30.39
C ARG A 13 -42.00 1.32 -30.39
N GLY A 14 -42.64 1.39 -29.21
CA GLY A 14 -44.11 1.44 -28.97
C GLY A 14 -44.63 0.16 -28.32
N GLY A 15 -45.42 0.11 -27.25
CA GLY A 15 -46.32 1.02 -26.55
C GLY A 15 -47.52 0.16 -26.09
N GLY A 16 -48.14 0.42 -24.92
CA GLY A 16 -49.48 -0.10 -24.63
C GLY A 16 -49.66 -0.91 -23.34
N PHE A 17 -50.62 -0.45 -22.55
CA PHE A 17 -51.19 -0.97 -21.32
C PHE A 17 -51.88 -2.34 -21.45
N GLY A 18 -52.09 -3.03 -20.32
CA GLY A 18 -53.23 -3.95 -20.18
C GLY A 18 -53.06 -5.09 -19.17
N THR A 19 -53.41 -4.85 -17.90
CA THR A 19 -54.04 -5.89 -17.06
C THR A 19 -55.45 -6.16 -17.60
N PRO A 20 -55.93 -7.41 -17.61
CA PRO A 20 -56.91 -7.85 -16.58
C PRO A 20 -56.71 -9.33 -16.17
N GLY A 21 -56.99 -9.75 -14.94
CA GLY A 21 -58.35 -10.06 -14.46
C GLY A 21 -58.62 -11.57 -14.65
N GLY A 22 -58.79 -12.31 -13.56
CA GLY A 22 -58.74 -13.78 -13.55
C GLY A 22 -60.03 -14.52 -13.89
N PHE A 23 -59.95 -15.86 -13.85
CA PHE A 23 -61.00 -16.89 -13.73
C PHE A 23 -60.27 -18.14 -13.22
N GLY A 24 -60.72 -18.98 -12.27
CA GLY A 24 -62.05 -19.30 -11.82
C GLY A 24 -62.36 -20.78 -12.17
N GLY A 25 -62.40 -21.66 -11.16
CA GLY A 25 -62.90 -23.06 -11.24
C GLY A 25 -61.78 -24.11 -11.47
N GLY A 26 -61.68 -25.22 -10.76
CA GLY A 26 -62.66 -25.98 -9.98
C GLY A 26 -62.73 -27.42 -10.53
N ARG A 27 -62.75 -28.41 -9.62
CA ARG A 27 -62.80 -29.91 -9.76
C ARG A 27 -61.48 -30.53 -9.30
N GLY A 28 -61.43 -31.43 -8.33
CA GLY A 28 -62.45 -32.33 -7.76
C GLY A 28 -61.84 -33.74 -7.68
N PHE A 29 -62.35 -34.57 -6.77
CA PHE A 29 -61.95 -35.96 -6.43
C PHE A 29 -60.78 -36.04 -5.42
N GLY A 30 -60.94 -36.58 -4.21
CA GLY A 30 -61.89 -37.60 -3.71
C GLY A 30 -61.03 -38.76 -3.14
N ARG A 31 -60.64 -38.69 -1.87
CA ARG A 31 -61.24 -39.36 -0.69
C ARG A 31 -60.83 -40.84 -0.52
N GLY A 32 -60.21 -41.12 0.63
CA GLY A 32 -60.05 -42.46 1.23
C GLY A 32 -58.60 -42.69 1.70
N GLY A 33 -58.23 -42.70 2.99
CA GLY A 33 -58.98 -42.82 4.24
C GLY A 33 -58.60 -44.11 4.96
N ARG A 34 -57.68 -44.02 5.94
CA ARG A 34 -57.40 -44.93 7.10
C ARG A 34 -55.99 -44.59 7.62
N GLY A 35 -55.70 -44.33 8.90
CA GLY A 35 -56.47 -44.28 10.12
C GLY A 35 -55.50 -44.25 11.32
N ARG A 36 -55.84 -43.43 12.32
CA ARG A 36 -55.47 -43.50 13.76
C ARG A 36 -54.00 -43.36 14.21
N GLY A 37 -53.78 -42.37 15.09
CA GLY A 37 -52.63 -42.31 16.00
C GLY A 37 -52.57 -41.00 16.81
N ARG A 38 -53.07 -41.03 18.04
CA ARG A 38 -53.24 -39.96 19.04
C ARG A 38 -51.92 -39.27 19.44
N GLY A 39 -51.94 -37.96 19.69
CA GLY A 39 -50.91 -37.24 20.48
C GLY A 39 -51.05 -35.72 20.39
N GLY A 40 -51.64 -35.09 21.41
CA GLY A 40 -52.13 -33.71 21.35
C GLY A 40 -51.09 -32.59 21.53
N ARG A 41 -51.53 -31.35 21.27
CA ARG A 41 -51.17 -30.13 22.03
C ARG A 41 -51.94 -28.91 21.51
N GLY A 42 -52.65 -28.25 22.44
CA GLY A 42 -52.72 -26.79 22.56
C GLY A 42 -53.49 -26.00 21.50
N ARG A 43 -54.71 -25.58 21.84
CA ARG A 43 -55.45 -24.50 21.16
C ARG A 43 -54.65 -23.19 21.20
N GLY A 44 -54.25 -22.68 20.03
CA GLY A 44 -53.78 -21.32 19.85
C GLY A 44 -54.98 -20.37 19.69
N LEU A 45 -55.23 -19.59 20.74
CA LEU A 45 -56.16 -18.47 20.78
C LEU A 45 -55.79 -17.40 19.73
N GLY A 46 -56.80 -16.87 19.05
CA GLY A 46 -56.67 -15.74 18.16
C GLY A 46 -56.05 -14.53 18.87
N ARG A 47 -55.11 -13.88 18.19
CA ARG A 47 -54.66 -12.54 18.56
C ARG A 47 -55.11 -11.57 17.48
N GLY A 48 -56.05 -10.73 17.90
CA GLY A 48 -56.56 -9.61 17.13
C GLY A 48 -55.45 -8.65 16.70
N GLY A 49 -55.70 -7.99 15.58
CA GLY A 49 -54.91 -6.88 15.09
C GLY A 49 -55.02 -5.69 16.03
N GLY A 50 -54.08 -5.60 16.97
CA GLY A 50 -53.71 -4.34 17.58
C GLY A 50 -52.69 -3.65 16.69
N ARG A 51 -53.02 -2.46 16.18
CA ARG A 51 -52.03 -1.49 15.68
C ARG A 51 -51.09 -1.17 16.85
N GLY A 52 -49.98 -1.90 16.93
CA GLY A 52 -48.89 -1.62 17.86
C GLY A 52 -48.28 -0.28 17.50
N ARG A 53 -48.36 0.67 18.42
CA ARG A 53 -47.46 1.83 18.47
C ARG A 53 -46.05 1.22 18.56
N ASP A 54 -45.19 1.46 17.57
CA ASP A 54 -43.83 0.92 17.54
C ASP A 54 -43.13 1.28 18.86
N VAL A 55 -42.86 0.27 19.68
CA VAL A 55 -42.03 0.43 20.87
C VAL A 55 -40.63 0.70 20.35
N GLU A 56 -40.18 1.96 20.39
CA GLU A 56 -38.79 2.31 20.07
C GLU A 56 -37.87 1.41 20.88
N LYS A 57 -37.09 0.59 20.17
CA LYS A 57 -36.16 -0.35 20.77
C LYS A 57 -35.05 0.47 21.42
N ASP A 58 -35.03 0.52 22.75
CA ASP A 58 -34.02 1.26 23.50
C ASP A 58 -32.61 0.77 23.10
N TRP A 59 -31.82 1.68 22.53
CA TRP A 59 -30.50 1.38 21.96
C TRP A 59 -29.49 1.16 23.08
N ILE A 60 -28.85 0.00 23.13
CA ILE A 60 -27.79 -0.31 24.10
C ILE A 60 -26.43 -0.13 23.41
N PRO A 61 -25.64 0.91 23.76
CA PRO A 61 -24.40 1.21 23.06
C PRO A 61 -23.30 0.22 23.44
N VAL A 62 -22.62 -0.29 22.42
CA VAL A 62 -21.52 -1.26 22.62
C VAL A 62 -20.15 -0.57 22.66
N THR A 63 -19.99 0.53 21.93
CA THR A 63 -18.76 1.32 21.86
C THR A 63 -18.64 2.34 22.99
N LYS A 64 -17.39 2.75 23.29
CA LYS A 64 -17.09 3.87 24.20
C LYS A 64 -17.80 5.15 23.74
N LEU A 65 -17.76 5.43 22.43
CA LEU A 65 -18.41 6.58 21.82
C LEU A 65 -19.93 6.53 22.00
N GLY A 66 -20.56 5.39 21.70
CA GLY A 66 -22.01 5.22 21.88
C GLY A 66 -22.45 5.45 23.33
N ARG A 67 -21.66 5.00 24.32
CA ARG A 67 -21.96 5.22 25.75
C ARG A 67 -21.92 6.70 26.11
N LEU A 68 -20.90 7.43 25.64
CA LEU A 68 -20.78 8.87 25.87
C LEU A 68 -21.92 9.66 25.21
N VAL A 69 -22.34 9.24 24.02
CA VAL A 69 -23.44 9.88 23.28
C VAL A 69 -24.79 9.60 23.94
N LYS A 70 -25.06 8.34 24.33
CA LYS A 70 -26.32 7.97 25.01
C LYS A 70 -26.49 8.72 26.34
N ASP A 71 -25.40 8.93 27.07
CA ASP A 71 -25.39 9.66 28.35
C ASP A 71 -25.33 11.20 28.18
N GLY A 72 -25.28 11.70 26.94
CA GLY A 72 -25.24 13.14 26.65
C GLY A 72 -23.95 13.85 27.05
N LYS A 73 -22.84 13.12 27.24
CA LYS A 73 -21.52 13.70 27.52
C LYS A 73 -20.95 14.43 26.31
N ILE A 74 -21.17 13.87 25.11
CA ILE A 74 -20.88 14.52 23.83
C ILE A 74 -22.14 15.23 23.36
N LYS A 75 -22.04 16.54 23.12
CA LYS A 75 -23.20 17.39 22.80
C LYS A 75 -23.47 17.52 21.30
N SER A 76 -22.45 17.29 20.48
CA SER A 76 -22.48 17.64 19.06
C SER A 76 -21.68 16.64 18.21
N LEU A 77 -22.03 16.53 16.93
CA LEU A 77 -21.33 15.64 16.00
C LEU A 77 -19.99 16.24 15.58
N GLU A 78 -19.85 17.56 15.63
CA GLU A 78 -18.65 18.33 15.34
C GLU A 78 -17.50 17.99 16.29
N GLU A 79 -17.80 17.71 17.57
CA GLU A 79 -16.81 17.24 18.54
C GLU A 79 -16.21 15.88 18.13
N ILE A 80 -17.03 15.00 17.57
CA ILE A 80 -16.58 13.69 17.04
C ILE A 80 -15.69 13.90 15.80
N TYR A 81 -16.08 14.82 14.91
CA TYR A 81 -15.30 15.15 13.71
C TYR A 81 -13.96 15.80 14.02
N LEU A 82 -13.91 16.71 14.99
CA LEU A 82 -12.68 17.40 15.40
C LEU A 82 -11.58 16.41 15.81
N HIS A 83 -11.95 15.35 16.51
CA HIS A 83 -11.03 14.31 16.97
C HIS A 83 -10.94 13.10 16.01
N ALA A 84 -11.55 13.18 14.82
CA ALA A 84 -11.56 12.12 13.81
C ALA A 84 -11.97 10.73 14.36
N LEU A 85 -12.93 10.70 15.30
CA LEU A 85 -13.35 9.45 15.94
C LEU A 85 -14.27 8.63 15.00
N PRO A 86 -14.02 7.33 14.81
CA PRO A 86 -14.81 6.52 13.90
C PRO A 86 -16.18 6.16 14.49
N ILE A 87 -17.24 6.56 13.80
CA ILE A 87 -18.62 6.19 14.14
C ILE A 87 -18.91 4.77 13.61
N LYS A 88 -19.23 3.85 14.52
CA LYS A 88 -19.52 2.44 14.19
C LYS A 88 -20.98 2.03 14.41
N GLU A 89 -21.75 2.86 15.12
CA GLU A 89 -23.16 2.65 15.45
C GLU A 89 -23.95 3.78 14.77
N TYR A 90 -24.97 3.45 13.97
CA TYR A 90 -25.72 4.47 13.23
C TYR A 90 -26.68 5.23 14.15
N GLU A 91 -27.04 4.63 15.27
CA GLU A 91 -27.85 5.21 16.34
C GLU A 91 -27.20 6.47 16.93
N ILE A 92 -25.85 6.56 16.91
CA ILE A 92 -25.12 7.78 17.30
C ILE A 92 -25.55 8.96 16.43
N VAL A 93 -25.66 8.75 15.12
CA VAL A 93 -26.06 9.79 14.17
C VAL A 93 -27.54 10.09 14.28
N ASP A 94 -28.36 9.09 14.59
CA ASP A 94 -29.80 9.26 14.81
C ASP A 94 -30.10 10.08 16.07
N GLN A 95 -29.29 9.94 17.13
CA GLN A 95 -29.43 10.72 18.35
C GLN A 95 -29.21 12.22 18.12
N PHE A 96 -28.26 12.58 17.24
CA PHE A 96 -27.94 13.99 16.94
C PHE A 96 -28.80 14.57 15.81
N LEU A 97 -28.92 13.87 14.69
CA LEU A 97 -29.48 14.40 13.44
C LEU A 97 -30.75 13.66 12.97
N GLY A 98 -31.21 12.63 13.70
CA GLY A 98 -32.21 11.68 13.22
C GLY A 98 -33.56 12.27 12.76
N LYS A 99 -33.97 13.42 13.32
CA LYS A 99 -35.22 14.10 12.92
C LYS A 99 -35.07 14.95 11.66
N GLU A 100 -33.86 15.39 11.34
CA GLU A 100 -33.58 16.33 10.25
C GLU A 100 -33.03 15.62 9.00
N LEU A 101 -32.44 14.43 9.17
CA LEU A 101 -31.89 13.64 8.08
C LEU A 101 -32.99 13.13 7.14
N LYS A 102 -32.87 13.46 5.85
CA LYS A 102 -33.67 12.87 4.78
C LYS A 102 -32.82 11.90 3.97
N ASP A 103 -33.37 10.73 3.68
CA ASP A 103 -32.75 9.74 2.80
C ASP A 103 -33.34 9.78 1.39
N GLU A 104 -32.51 9.57 0.39
CA GLU A 104 -32.92 9.45 -1.01
C GLU A 104 -32.19 8.30 -1.70
N VAL A 105 -32.97 7.42 -2.32
CA VAL A 105 -32.44 6.31 -3.11
C VAL A 105 -32.03 6.82 -4.49
N LEU A 106 -30.72 6.82 -4.77
CA LEU A 106 -30.18 7.31 -6.04
C LEU A 106 -30.40 6.32 -7.19
N LYS A 107 -30.08 5.05 -6.97
CA LYS A 107 -30.23 3.97 -7.96
C LYS A 107 -30.24 2.60 -7.31
N ILE A 108 -31.05 1.71 -7.86
CA ILE A 108 -31.04 0.28 -7.57
C ILE A 108 -30.50 -0.44 -8.81
N MET A 109 -29.51 -1.30 -8.63
CA MET A 109 -28.88 -2.04 -9.72
C MET A 109 -28.92 -3.54 -9.42
N PRO A 110 -29.50 -4.37 -10.31
CA PRO A 110 -29.32 -5.81 -10.23
C PRO A 110 -27.87 -6.16 -10.59
N VAL A 111 -27.23 -6.99 -9.78
CA VAL A 111 -25.89 -7.54 -10.02
C VAL A 111 -25.96 -9.05 -9.96
N GLN A 112 -25.34 -9.72 -10.92
CA GLN A 112 -25.45 -11.17 -11.10
C GLN A 112 -24.09 -11.83 -11.00
N LYS A 113 -24.02 -12.99 -10.32
CA LYS A 113 -22.86 -13.86 -10.29
C LYS A 113 -23.23 -15.20 -10.93
N GLN A 114 -22.44 -15.65 -11.89
CA GLN A 114 -22.60 -16.98 -12.49
C GLN A 114 -22.21 -18.07 -11.49
N THR A 115 -23.04 -19.10 -11.37
CA THR A 115 -22.79 -20.29 -10.54
C THR A 115 -23.02 -21.56 -11.36
N ARG A 116 -22.63 -22.73 -10.82
CA ARG A 116 -22.86 -24.03 -11.48
C ARG A 116 -24.35 -24.30 -11.74
N ALA A 117 -25.24 -23.77 -10.88
CA ALA A 117 -26.70 -23.90 -10.98
C ALA A 117 -27.36 -22.67 -11.62
N GLY A 118 -26.65 -21.95 -12.50
CA GLY A 118 -27.17 -20.77 -13.20
C GLY A 118 -26.81 -19.44 -12.53
N GLN A 119 -27.60 -18.39 -12.81
CA GLN A 119 -27.32 -17.02 -12.38
C GLN A 119 -27.88 -16.74 -10.98
N ARG A 120 -27.04 -16.21 -10.08
CA ARG A 120 -27.47 -15.70 -8.77
C ARG A 120 -27.53 -14.19 -8.79
N THR A 121 -28.74 -13.64 -8.72
CA THR A 121 -29.00 -12.19 -8.68
C THR A 121 -28.94 -11.65 -7.25
N ARG A 122 -28.48 -10.40 -7.11
CA ARG A 122 -28.60 -9.57 -5.91
C ARG A 122 -28.89 -8.14 -6.33
N PHE A 123 -29.43 -7.34 -5.42
CA PHE A 123 -29.71 -5.93 -5.67
C PHE A 123 -28.76 -5.04 -4.88
N LYS A 124 -28.08 -4.15 -5.61
CA LYS A 124 -27.20 -3.13 -5.06
C LYS A 124 -27.95 -1.80 -5.01
N ALA A 125 -28.13 -1.25 -3.83
CA ALA A 125 -28.75 0.06 -3.61
C ALA A 125 -27.67 1.11 -3.31
N PHE A 126 -27.84 2.29 -3.91
CA PHE A 126 -27.09 3.50 -3.61
C PHE A 126 -28.05 4.50 -2.95
N VAL A 127 -27.72 4.94 -1.75
CA VAL A 127 -28.56 5.86 -0.97
C VAL A 127 -27.70 7.04 -0.52
N ALA A 128 -28.22 8.25 -0.71
CA ALA A 128 -27.68 9.46 -0.14
C ALA A 128 -28.54 9.87 1.06
N ILE A 129 -27.91 10.44 2.08
CA ILE A 129 -28.59 11.02 3.23
C ILE A 129 -28.01 12.41 3.46
N GLY A 130 -28.84 13.37 3.87
CA GLY A 130 -28.35 14.65 4.37
C GLY A 130 -29.43 15.47 5.08
N ASP A 131 -29.00 16.50 5.78
CA ASP A 131 -29.81 17.39 6.61
C ASP A 131 -30.07 18.76 5.94
N TYR A 132 -29.58 18.97 4.71
CA TYR A 132 -29.59 20.25 4.00
C TYR A 132 -28.82 21.37 4.74
N ASN A 133 -28.03 21.03 5.75
CA ASN A 133 -27.35 21.98 6.62
C ASN A 133 -25.87 21.64 6.86
N GLY A 134 -25.23 21.00 5.89
CA GLY A 134 -23.79 20.74 5.94
C GLY A 134 -23.41 19.33 6.38
N HIS A 135 -24.34 18.39 6.44
CA HIS A 135 -24.05 16.97 6.64
C HIS A 135 -24.55 16.14 5.45
N VAL A 136 -23.67 15.29 4.91
CA VAL A 136 -24.04 14.37 3.83
C VAL A 136 -23.40 13.01 4.04
N GLY A 137 -24.16 11.95 3.78
CA GLY A 137 -23.71 10.56 3.81
C GLY A 137 -24.00 9.86 2.50
N LEU A 138 -23.13 8.92 2.11
CA LEU A 138 -23.33 8.07 0.93
C LEU A 138 -23.15 6.61 1.31
N GLY A 139 -24.22 5.84 1.15
CA GLY A 139 -24.28 4.43 1.50
C GLY A 139 -24.45 3.54 0.29
N VAL A 140 -23.78 2.40 0.30
CA VAL A 140 -23.89 1.38 -0.74
C VAL A 140 -24.00 0.01 -0.09
N LYS A 141 -25.09 -0.70 -0.37
CA LYS A 141 -25.28 -2.06 0.12
C LYS A 141 -25.80 -2.97 -0.97
N CYS A 142 -25.42 -4.24 -0.91
CA CYS A 142 -25.91 -5.29 -1.81
C CYS A 142 -26.52 -6.42 -0.98
N SER A 143 -27.79 -6.75 -1.26
CA SER A 143 -28.55 -7.79 -0.56
C SER A 143 -29.35 -8.64 -1.55
N LYS A 144 -29.94 -9.75 -1.07
CA LYS A 144 -30.80 -10.62 -1.90
C LYS A 144 -32.10 -9.92 -2.29
N GLU A 145 -32.64 -9.11 -1.39
CA GLU A 145 -33.90 -8.37 -1.58
C GLU A 145 -33.64 -6.86 -1.65
N VAL A 146 -34.50 -6.15 -2.37
CA VAL A 146 -34.38 -4.70 -2.55
C VAL A 146 -34.60 -3.96 -1.23
N ALA A 147 -35.63 -4.29 -0.46
CA ALA A 147 -35.94 -3.61 0.80
C ALA A 147 -34.79 -3.74 1.81
N THR A 148 -34.19 -4.93 1.93
CA THR A 148 -33.03 -5.15 2.82
C THR A 148 -31.77 -4.45 2.31
N ALA A 149 -31.59 -4.33 1.00
CA ALA A 149 -30.49 -3.54 0.41
C ALA A 149 -30.65 -2.05 0.73
N ILE A 150 -31.86 -1.49 0.61
CA ILE A 150 -32.14 -0.08 0.90
C ILE A 150 -31.92 0.21 2.39
N ARG A 151 -32.52 -0.57 3.30
CA ARG A 151 -32.32 -0.39 4.76
C ARG A 151 -30.85 -0.48 5.14
N GLY A 152 -30.12 -1.47 4.61
CA GLY A 152 -28.69 -1.60 4.87
C GLY A 152 -27.85 -0.49 4.23
N ALA A 153 -28.29 0.10 3.12
CA ALA A 153 -27.63 1.25 2.51
C ALA A 153 -27.89 2.54 3.29
N ILE A 154 -29.09 2.74 3.86
CA ILE A 154 -29.40 3.84 4.77
C ILE A 154 -28.47 3.79 6.00
N VAL A 155 -28.37 2.64 6.66
CA VAL A 155 -27.46 2.45 7.80
C VAL A 155 -26.01 2.74 7.41
N ALA A 156 -25.56 2.22 6.26
CA ALA A 156 -24.22 2.49 5.77
C ALA A 156 -23.97 3.97 5.44
N ALA A 157 -24.98 4.70 4.97
CA ALA A 157 -24.91 6.13 4.70
C ALA A 157 -24.84 6.95 5.99
N LYS A 158 -25.59 6.57 7.04
CA LYS A 158 -25.51 7.19 8.38
C LYS A 158 -24.12 7.03 8.99
N LEU A 159 -23.52 5.86 8.88
CA LEU A 159 -22.15 5.61 9.35
C LEU A 159 -21.08 6.41 8.58
N SER A 160 -21.38 6.82 7.34
CA SER A 160 -20.49 7.59 6.49
C SER A 160 -20.95 9.05 6.34
N VAL A 161 -21.60 9.64 7.34
CA VAL A 161 -21.92 11.08 7.29
C VAL A 161 -20.65 11.89 7.52
N ILE A 162 -20.40 12.84 6.62
CA ILE A 162 -19.28 13.78 6.68
C ILE A 162 -19.78 15.22 6.81
N PRO A 163 -19.00 16.10 7.48
CA PRO A 163 -19.27 17.51 7.50
C PRO A 163 -18.88 18.16 6.17
N VAL A 164 -19.62 19.18 5.77
CA VAL A 164 -19.43 19.91 4.51
C VAL A 164 -19.14 21.37 4.79
N ARG A 165 -17.94 21.81 4.42
CA ARG A 165 -17.55 23.21 4.59
C ARG A 165 -18.19 24.04 3.48
N ARG A 166 -19.03 25.00 3.86
CA ARG A 166 -19.61 26.01 2.96
C ARG A 166 -18.84 27.32 3.09
N GLY A 167 -18.83 28.12 2.03
CA GLY A 167 -18.15 29.39 1.92
C GLY A 167 -18.90 30.39 1.05
N TYR A 168 -18.16 31.40 0.59
CA TYR A 168 -18.65 32.51 -0.22
C TYR A 168 -17.90 32.54 -1.54
N TRP A 169 -18.56 33.02 -2.61
CA TRP A 169 -17.89 33.19 -3.91
C TRP A 169 -16.96 34.42 -3.94
N GLY A 170 -17.39 35.50 -3.27
CA GLY A 170 -16.65 36.77 -3.16
C GLY A 170 -16.93 37.42 -1.82
N ASN A 171 -17.71 38.50 -1.80
CA ASN A 171 -18.06 39.21 -0.55
C ASN A 171 -18.75 38.28 0.46
N LYS A 172 -18.28 38.33 1.71
CA LYS A 172 -18.75 37.49 2.83
C LYS A 172 -19.99 38.08 3.51
N ILE A 173 -21.07 38.27 2.76
CA ILE A 173 -22.33 38.84 3.26
C ILE A 173 -23.32 37.71 3.52
N GLY A 174 -24.06 37.70 4.63
CA GLY A 174 -25.08 36.69 4.92
C GLY A 174 -24.52 35.30 5.24
N LYS A 175 -25.31 34.22 5.01
CA LYS A 175 -24.90 32.83 5.28
C LYS A 175 -24.04 32.23 4.16
N PRO A 176 -23.08 31.32 4.44
CA PRO A 176 -22.34 30.61 3.39
C PRO A 176 -23.28 29.84 2.46
N HIS A 177 -23.07 29.94 1.14
CA HIS A 177 -24.02 29.43 0.13
C HIS A 177 -23.37 28.52 -0.94
N THR A 178 -22.05 28.59 -1.12
CA THR A 178 -21.28 27.86 -2.15
C THR A 178 -20.12 27.08 -1.52
N VAL A 179 -19.40 26.25 -2.28
CA VAL A 179 -18.11 25.67 -1.85
C VAL A 179 -17.05 26.76 -1.63
N PRO A 180 -16.13 26.62 -0.65
CA PRO A 180 -15.15 27.66 -0.30
C PRO A 180 -14.01 27.80 -1.31
N CYS A 181 -13.63 26.71 -1.98
CA CYS A 181 -12.57 26.69 -2.98
C CYS A 181 -12.89 25.66 -4.08
N LYS A 182 -12.09 25.65 -5.14
CA LYS A 182 -12.24 24.69 -6.24
C LYS A 182 -11.71 23.32 -5.79
N VAL A 183 -12.61 22.42 -5.41
CA VAL A 183 -12.27 21.07 -4.96
C VAL A 183 -12.52 20.03 -6.04
N THR A 184 -11.70 18.97 -6.06
CA THR A 184 -11.83 17.86 -7.02
C THR A 184 -11.88 16.53 -6.28
N GLY A 185 -12.86 15.71 -6.62
CA GLY A 185 -12.97 14.33 -6.14
C GLY A 185 -12.87 13.33 -7.29
N LYS A 186 -12.28 12.16 -7.01
CA LYS A 186 -12.04 11.11 -8.01
C LYS A 186 -12.52 9.76 -7.49
N CYS A 187 -13.16 8.98 -8.37
CA CYS A 187 -13.48 7.58 -8.12
C CYS A 187 -13.39 6.79 -9.43
N GLY A 188 -12.47 5.83 -9.52
CA GLY A 188 -12.15 5.14 -10.77
C GLY A 188 -11.63 6.13 -11.83
N SER A 189 -12.21 6.10 -13.03
CA SER A 189 -11.91 7.03 -14.12
C SER A 189 -12.70 8.34 -14.05
N VAL A 190 -13.66 8.47 -13.13
CA VAL A 190 -14.53 9.65 -13.01
C VAL A 190 -13.91 10.67 -12.07
N LEU A 191 -13.81 11.91 -12.55
CA LEU A 191 -13.37 13.07 -11.80
C LEU A 191 -14.50 14.11 -11.79
N VAL A 192 -14.83 14.63 -10.61
CA VAL A 192 -15.81 15.70 -10.42
C VAL A 192 -15.13 16.88 -9.76
N ARG A 193 -15.23 18.05 -10.39
CA ARG A 193 -14.72 19.32 -9.88
C ARG A 193 -15.89 20.19 -9.46
N LEU A 194 -15.88 20.64 -8.21
CA LEU A 194 -16.79 21.65 -7.69
C LEU A 194 -16.10 23.01 -7.77
N ILE A 195 -16.81 23.99 -8.29
CA ILE A 195 -16.32 25.35 -8.49
C ILE A 195 -17.29 26.30 -7.80
N PRO A 196 -16.79 27.26 -6.99
CA PRO A 196 -17.64 28.24 -6.35
C PRO A 196 -18.44 29.07 -7.37
N ALA A 197 -19.71 29.36 -7.06
CA ALA A 197 -20.62 30.12 -7.93
C ALA A 197 -21.25 31.31 -7.19
N PRO A 198 -21.59 32.42 -7.89
CA PRO A 198 -22.26 33.56 -7.29
C PRO A 198 -23.66 33.19 -6.79
N ARG A 199 -24.21 34.01 -5.87
CA ARG A 199 -25.54 33.77 -5.30
C ARG A 199 -26.63 33.75 -6.35
N GLY A 200 -27.56 32.79 -6.22
CA GLY A 200 -28.71 32.64 -7.11
C GLY A 200 -28.41 31.93 -8.43
N THR A 201 -27.18 31.41 -8.61
CA THR A 201 -26.83 30.55 -9.74
C THR A 201 -27.55 29.21 -9.68
N GLY A 202 -27.83 28.73 -8.47
CA GLY A 202 -28.26 27.37 -8.21
C GLY A 202 -27.16 26.34 -8.49
N ILE A 203 -27.54 25.07 -8.40
CA ILE A 203 -26.63 23.95 -8.64
C ILE A 203 -26.65 23.55 -10.11
N VAL A 204 -25.58 23.92 -10.83
CA VAL A 204 -25.36 23.55 -12.23
C VAL A 204 -24.64 22.21 -12.27
N SER A 205 -25.42 21.12 -12.20
CA SER A 205 -24.90 19.76 -12.22
C SER A 205 -25.87 18.75 -12.82
N ALA A 206 -25.35 17.57 -13.15
CA ALA A 206 -26.17 16.42 -13.52
C ALA A 206 -27.07 16.00 -12.34
N PRO A 207 -28.20 15.28 -12.58
CA PRO A 207 -29.19 15.00 -11.53
C PRO A 207 -28.63 14.30 -10.27
N VAL A 208 -27.66 13.40 -10.42
CA VAL A 208 -27.08 12.62 -9.32
C VAL A 208 -26.24 13.49 -8.37
N PRO A 209 -25.17 14.18 -8.83
CA PRO A 209 -24.43 15.10 -7.99
C PRO A 209 -25.28 16.29 -7.52
N LYS A 210 -26.27 16.74 -8.30
CA LYS A 210 -27.20 17.79 -7.89
C LYS A 210 -27.93 17.42 -6.59
N LYS A 211 -28.47 16.20 -6.49
CA LYS A 211 -29.11 15.70 -5.26
C LYS A 211 -28.15 15.65 -4.08
N LEU A 212 -26.93 15.14 -4.28
CA LEU A 212 -25.90 15.10 -3.24
C LEU A 212 -25.52 16.50 -2.73
N LEU A 213 -25.36 17.48 -3.62
CA LEU A 213 -25.01 18.85 -3.26
C LEU A 213 -26.18 19.56 -2.56
N GLN A 214 -27.43 19.30 -2.97
CA GLN A 214 -28.63 19.80 -2.29
C GLN A 214 -28.71 19.27 -0.86
N MET A 215 -28.52 17.96 -0.67
CA MET A 215 -28.50 17.32 0.65
C MET A 215 -27.37 17.82 1.55
N ALA A 216 -26.22 18.16 0.96
CA ALA A 216 -25.12 18.80 1.65
C ALA A 216 -25.41 20.26 2.06
N GLY A 217 -26.53 20.86 1.62
CA GLY A 217 -26.88 22.25 1.92
C GLY A 217 -26.11 23.29 1.11
N ILE A 218 -25.56 22.91 -0.05
CA ILE A 218 -24.93 23.83 -1.01
C ILE A 218 -26.02 24.37 -1.94
N GLU A 219 -26.18 25.69 -1.99
CA GLU A 219 -27.20 26.35 -2.80
C GLU A 219 -26.70 26.61 -4.23
N ASP A 220 -25.47 27.12 -4.34
CA ASP A 220 -24.86 27.52 -5.60
C ASP A 220 -23.56 26.76 -5.85
N CYS A 221 -23.42 26.12 -7.03
CA CYS A 221 -22.17 25.48 -7.41
C CYS A 221 -22.12 25.21 -8.92
N TYR A 222 -20.98 25.52 -9.54
CA TYR A 222 -20.64 25.01 -10.86
C TYR A 222 -19.95 23.67 -10.75
N THR A 223 -20.33 22.71 -11.59
CA THR A 223 -19.70 21.40 -11.62
C THR A 223 -19.11 21.09 -12.99
N CYS A 224 -17.96 20.42 -12.99
CA CYS A 224 -17.35 19.87 -14.20
C CYS A 224 -17.00 18.41 -13.94
N ALA A 225 -17.47 17.51 -14.80
CA ALA A 225 -17.22 16.08 -14.69
C ALA A 225 -16.45 15.57 -15.91
N LYS A 226 -15.42 14.76 -15.67
CA LYS A 226 -14.59 14.13 -16.71
C LYS A 226 -14.50 12.63 -16.46
N GLY A 227 -14.45 11.83 -17.54
CA GLY A 227 -14.40 10.36 -17.48
C GLY A 227 -15.77 9.72 -17.73
N SER A 228 -15.93 8.46 -17.33
CA SER A 228 -17.15 7.66 -17.61
C SER A 228 -18.28 7.94 -16.61
N THR A 229 -18.93 9.09 -16.76
CA THR A 229 -20.02 9.57 -15.87
C THR A 229 -21.30 8.74 -15.95
N SER A 230 -21.44 7.85 -16.94
CA SER A 230 -22.54 6.89 -17.04
C SER A 230 -22.58 5.89 -15.88
N THR A 231 -21.42 5.64 -15.25
CA THR A 231 -21.32 4.77 -14.06
C THR A 231 -21.73 5.51 -12.79
N LEU A 232 -23.04 5.57 -12.53
CA LEU A 232 -23.64 6.33 -11.42
C LEU A 232 -22.94 6.11 -10.07
N GLY A 233 -22.57 4.86 -9.74
CA GLY A 233 -21.92 4.54 -8.47
C GLY A 233 -20.55 5.23 -8.29
N ASN A 234 -19.74 5.29 -9.35
CA ASN A 234 -18.45 5.97 -9.30
C ASN A 234 -18.65 7.50 -9.34
N PHE A 235 -19.62 7.97 -10.11
CA PHE A 235 -19.94 9.39 -10.21
C PHE A 235 -20.43 9.99 -8.88
N ALA A 236 -21.32 9.29 -8.18
CA ALA A 236 -21.77 9.68 -6.84
C ALA A 236 -20.61 9.69 -5.83
N LYS A 237 -19.78 8.63 -5.83
CA LYS A 237 -18.60 8.55 -4.95
C LYS A 237 -17.55 9.63 -5.23
N ALA A 238 -17.30 9.96 -6.50
CA ALA A 238 -16.39 11.04 -6.87
C ALA A 238 -16.90 12.40 -6.38
N THR A 239 -18.22 12.63 -6.47
CA THR A 239 -18.85 13.85 -5.95
C THR A 239 -18.76 13.92 -4.42
N TYR A 240 -19.09 12.83 -3.74
CA TYR A 240 -18.97 12.70 -2.28
C TYR A 240 -17.53 12.94 -1.80
N ALA A 241 -16.53 12.40 -2.50
CA ALA A 241 -15.12 12.66 -2.21
C ALA A 241 -14.72 14.14 -2.42
N ALA A 242 -15.29 14.82 -3.42
CA ALA A 242 -15.05 16.24 -3.64
C ALA A 242 -15.61 17.07 -2.48
N ILE A 243 -16.79 16.72 -1.97
CA ILE A 243 -17.42 17.34 -0.81
C ILE A 243 -16.58 17.11 0.45
N ALA A 244 -16.12 15.89 0.69
CA ALA A 244 -15.24 15.57 1.83
C ALA A 244 -13.94 16.40 1.82
N ALA A 245 -13.39 16.66 0.63
CA ALA A 245 -12.17 17.44 0.47
C ALA A 245 -12.33 18.94 0.84
N THR A 246 -13.55 19.44 1.06
CA THR A 246 -13.79 20.85 1.43
C THR A 246 -13.19 21.22 2.78
N TYR A 247 -13.24 20.32 3.77
CA TYR A 247 -12.57 20.49 5.07
C TYR A 247 -11.08 20.14 5.02
N ALA A 248 -10.67 19.25 4.11
CA ALA A 248 -9.26 18.89 3.94
C ALA A 248 -8.42 20.03 3.33
N TYR A 249 -9.07 21.00 2.67
CA TYR A 249 -8.38 22.11 2.03
C TYR A 249 -8.05 23.21 3.05
N LEU A 250 -6.75 23.44 3.27
CA LEU A 250 -6.28 24.52 4.14
C LEU A 250 -6.39 25.87 3.43
N THR A 251 -7.05 26.82 4.10
CA THR A 251 -7.28 28.18 3.62
C THR A 251 -6.70 29.18 4.62
N PRO A 252 -6.34 30.42 4.20
CA PRO A 252 -5.69 31.39 5.09
C PRO A 252 -6.45 31.76 6.37
N ASP A 253 -7.77 31.65 6.38
CA ASP A 253 -8.62 31.84 7.57
C ASP A 253 -8.41 30.77 8.65
N LEU A 254 -7.80 29.64 8.30
CA LEU A 254 -7.50 28.52 9.20
C LEU A 254 -5.99 28.39 9.53
N TRP A 255 -5.17 29.39 9.20
CA TRP A 255 -3.73 29.35 9.51
C TRP A 255 -3.42 29.62 10.98
N LYS A 256 -4.36 30.18 11.74
CA LYS A 256 -4.18 30.40 13.18
C LYS A 256 -4.08 29.06 13.88
N GLU A 257 -3.00 28.86 14.61
CA GLU A 257 -2.80 27.66 15.42
C GLU A 257 -3.87 27.60 16.53
N ALA A 258 -4.57 26.47 16.62
CA ALA A 258 -5.55 26.21 17.65
C ALA A 258 -4.94 25.33 18.76
N SER A 259 -5.27 25.62 20.02
CA SER A 259 -4.85 24.77 21.14
C SER A 259 -5.55 23.41 21.06
N LEU A 260 -4.76 22.34 21.20
CA LEU A 260 -5.27 20.97 21.18
C LEU A 260 -6.12 20.72 22.42
N GLN A 261 -7.43 20.54 22.22
CA GLN A 261 -8.35 20.17 23.29
C GLN A 261 -8.20 18.67 23.63
N PRO A 262 -8.42 18.27 24.90
CA PRO A 262 -8.39 16.86 25.26
C PRO A 262 -9.48 16.08 24.52
N SER A 263 -9.18 14.86 24.11
CA SER A 263 -10.17 14.00 23.44
C SER A 263 -11.34 13.68 24.37
N PRO A 264 -12.59 13.51 23.86
CA PRO A 264 -13.73 13.07 24.66
C PRO A 264 -13.46 11.79 25.47
N TYR A 265 -12.60 10.91 24.97
CA TYR A 265 -12.19 9.70 25.69
C TYR A 265 -11.29 9.97 26.90
N GLN A 266 -10.47 11.01 26.84
CA GLN A 266 -9.62 11.43 27.95
C GLN A 266 -10.45 12.20 28.99
N ALA A 267 -11.24 13.18 28.51
CA ALA A 267 -12.09 14.01 29.36
C ALA A 267 -13.11 13.19 30.17
N HIS A 268 -13.65 12.12 29.58
CA HIS A 268 -14.65 11.26 30.23
C HIS A 268 -14.09 9.85 30.55
N SER A 269 -12.79 9.75 30.81
CA SER A 269 -12.13 8.48 31.10
C SER A 269 -12.65 7.81 32.37
N GLU A 270 -12.99 8.58 33.41
CA GLU A 270 -13.57 8.08 34.67
C GLU A 270 -14.95 7.45 34.45
N PHE A 271 -15.84 8.16 33.74
CA PHE A 271 -17.15 7.65 33.36
C PHE A 271 -17.04 6.35 32.57
N LEU A 272 -16.12 6.29 31.61
CA LEU A 272 -15.90 5.08 30.83
C LEU A 272 -15.39 3.92 31.68
N LYS A 273 -14.57 4.16 32.72
CA LYS A 273 -14.12 3.10 33.63
C LYS A 273 -15.29 2.53 34.44
N GLU A 274 -16.17 3.37 34.96
CA GLU A 274 -17.33 2.96 35.75
C GLU A 274 -18.35 2.18 34.91
N HIS A 275 -18.64 2.65 33.70
CA HIS A 275 -19.58 2.04 32.76
C HIS A 275 -18.95 1.00 31.82
N HIS A 276 -17.68 0.64 32.02
CA HIS A 276 -17.06 -0.53 31.40
C HIS A 276 -17.37 -1.82 32.18
N LEU A 277 -17.53 -1.71 33.50
CA LEU A 277 -17.68 -2.84 34.43
C LEU A 277 -19.13 -3.24 34.68
N THR A 278 -20.11 -2.42 34.31
CA THR A 278 -21.54 -2.69 34.56
C THR A 278 -22.10 -3.83 33.71
N PHE A 279 -21.53 -4.15 32.55
CA PHE A 279 -21.94 -5.32 31.77
C PHE A 279 -21.55 -6.65 32.43
N ALA A 280 -20.52 -6.64 33.31
CA ALA A 280 -20.13 -7.81 34.09
C ALA A 280 -20.88 -7.92 35.44
N ARG A 281 -21.49 -6.83 35.92
CA ARG A 281 -22.16 -6.79 37.25
C ARG A 281 -23.67 -6.94 37.20
N THR A 282 -24.32 -6.70 36.06
CA THR A 282 -25.78 -6.85 35.96
C THR A 282 -26.28 -8.30 35.96
N SER A 283 -25.39 -9.30 35.95
CA SER A 283 -25.76 -10.70 36.21
C SER A 283 -25.65 -11.10 37.69
N GLU A 284 -25.09 -10.27 38.58
CA GLU A 284 -24.75 -10.69 39.96
C GLU A 284 -25.13 -9.70 41.08
N ALA A 285 -25.75 -8.56 40.79
CA ALA A 285 -26.07 -7.58 41.83
C ALA A 285 -27.46 -7.79 42.46
N SER A 286 -27.62 -8.84 43.26
CA SER A 286 -28.42 -8.78 44.49
C SER A 286 -27.45 -8.78 45.68
N GLY A 287 -27.06 -7.59 46.15
CA GLY A 287 -26.35 -7.46 47.44
C GLY A 287 -25.24 -6.41 47.48
N GLY A 288 -25.51 -5.32 48.20
CA GLY A 288 -24.66 -4.80 49.29
C GLY A 288 -23.25 -4.28 48.99
N LEU A 289 -23.04 -3.00 49.33
CA LEU A 289 -21.79 -2.24 49.36
C LEU A 289 -20.58 -2.97 50.02
N ALA A 290 -19.39 -2.75 49.45
CA ALA A 290 -18.18 -2.38 50.21
C ALA A 290 -17.07 -1.83 49.28
N LYS A 291 -16.54 -0.64 49.58
CA LYS A 291 -15.29 -0.10 49.05
C LYS A 291 -14.10 -0.70 49.83
N PHE A 292 -12.97 -0.93 49.14
CA PHE A 292 -11.55 -0.90 49.58
C PHE A 292 -10.67 -2.00 48.94
N GLY A 293 -9.52 -1.58 48.37
CA GLY A 293 -8.32 -2.41 48.10
C GLY A 293 -8.25 -3.16 46.76
N ALA A 294 -7.82 -2.49 45.67
CA ALA A 294 -7.76 -3.09 44.32
C ALA A 294 -6.39 -3.69 43.91
N SER A 295 -5.28 -3.30 44.53
CA SER A 295 -3.94 -3.66 44.01
C SER A 295 -3.48 -5.07 44.38
N THR A 296 -3.87 -5.61 45.54
CA THR A 296 -3.41 -6.91 46.05
C THR A 296 -4.25 -8.09 45.53
N LYS A 297 -5.49 -7.84 45.07
CA LYS A 297 -6.40 -8.88 44.56
C LYS A 297 -6.09 -9.34 43.14
N LEU A 298 -5.44 -8.51 42.32
CA LEU A 298 -5.13 -8.83 40.92
C LEU A 298 -4.04 -9.91 40.80
N SER A 299 -3.02 -9.85 41.66
CA SER A 299 -1.94 -10.84 41.73
C SER A 299 -2.43 -12.20 42.25
N ALA A 300 -3.26 -12.20 43.30
CA ALA A 300 -3.87 -13.41 43.85
C ALA A 300 -4.86 -14.06 42.85
N SER A 301 -5.61 -13.28 42.08
CA SER A 301 -6.50 -13.79 41.04
C SER A 301 -5.73 -14.38 39.85
N LYS A 302 -4.58 -13.81 39.48
CA LYS A 302 -3.70 -14.35 38.42
C LYS A 302 -3.16 -15.73 38.79
N ALA A 303 -2.72 -15.92 40.03
CA ALA A 303 -2.20 -17.20 40.50
C ALA A 303 -3.29 -18.30 40.50
N LEU A 304 -4.50 -17.97 40.99
CA LEU A 304 -5.64 -18.89 40.99
C LEU A 304 -6.09 -19.27 39.56
N LEU A 305 -6.15 -18.31 38.66
CA LEU A 305 -6.54 -18.53 37.27
C LEU A 305 -5.51 -19.39 36.52
N LEU A 306 -4.21 -19.15 36.74
CA LEU A 306 -3.14 -19.99 36.18
C LEU A 306 -3.20 -21.42 36.71
N GLN A 307 -3.51 -21.60 38.00
CA GLN A 307 -3.71 -22.91 38.60
C GLN A 307 -4.91 -23.65 37.96
N GLU A 308 -5.99 -22.93 37.68
CA GLU A 308 -7.17 -23.48 37.01
C GLU A 308 -6.88 -23.90 35.56
N TYR A 309 -6.12 -23.10 34.80
CA TYR A 309 -5.69 -23.47 33.44
C TYR A 309 -4.74 -24.67 33.44
N HIS A 310 -3.80 -24.73 34.39
CA HIS A 310 -2.94 -25.90 34.57
C HIS A 310 -3.74 -27.17 34.85
N HIS A 311 -4.80 -27.06 35.66
CA HIS A 311 -5.67 -28.19 35.95
C HIS A 311 -6.46 -28.63 34.70
N ARG A 312 -7.05 -27.69 33.96
CA ARG A 312 -7.79 -27.96 32.71
C ARG A 312 -6.93 -28.62 31.63
N VAL A 313 -5.68 -28.18 31.47
CA VAL A 313 -4.73 -28.81 30.54
C VAL A 313 -4.42 -30.24 30.96
N ARG A 314 -4.11 -30.45 32.25
CA ARG A 314 -3.79 -31.76 32.80
C ARG A 314 -4.94 -32.75 32.62
N ASP A 315 -6.16 -32.32 32.89
CA ASP A 315 -7.35 -33.18 32.81
C ASP A 315 -7.72 -33.51 31.36
N SER A 316 -7.60 -32.53 30.44
CA SER A 316 -7.87 -32.76 29.02
C SER A 316 -6.84 -33.71 28.39
N VAL A 317 -5.55 -33.57 28.73
CA VAL A 317 -4.48 -34.48 28.28
C VAL A 317 -4.66 -35.88 28.86
N LYS A 318 -5.01 -35.98 30.15
CA LYS A 318 -5.30 -37.26 30.80
C LYS A 318 -6.49 -37.97 30.14
N SER A 319 -7.57 -37.24 29.89
CA SER A 319 -8.76 -37.74 29.19
C SER A 319 -8.43 -38.27 27.79
N MET A 320 -7.63 -37.54 27.00
CA MET A 320 -7.23 -38.01 25.67
C MET A 320 -6.41 -39.30 25.72
N ARG A 321 -5.45 -39.37 26.64
CA ARG A 321 -4.61 -40.55 26.84
C ARG A 321 -5.46 -41.76 27.26
N ASP A 322 -6.32 -41.60 28.25
CA ASP A 322 -7.10 -42.70 28.83
C ASP A 322 -8.10 -43.27 27.80
N ASN A 323 -8.75 -42.40 27.02
CA ASN A 323 -9.62 -42.81 25.92
C ASN A 323 -8.84 -43.52 24.79
N PHE A 324 -7.65 -43.02 24.44
CA PHE A 324 -6.81 -43.65 23.42
C PHE A 324 -6.31 -45.03 23.84
N THR A 325 -5.87 -45.18 25.10
CA THR A 325 -5.40 -46.47 25.62
C THR A 325 -6.47 -47.54 25.59
N GLU A 326 -7.73 -47.17 25.77
CA GLU A 326 -8.79 -48.18 25.69
C GLU A 326 -9.23 -48.49 24.27
N ILE A 327 -9.21 -47.51 23.36
CA ILE A 327 -9.43 -47.82 21.94
C ILE A 327 -8.41 -48.86 21.47
N LEU A 328 -7.14 -48.74 21.90
CA LEU A 328 -6.13 -49.76 21.61
C LEU A 328 -6.39 -51.11 22.28
N ARG A 329 -7.00 -51.14 23.47
CA ARG A 329 -7.39 -52.40 24.13
C ARG A 329 -8.54 -53.08 23.42
N LEU A 330 -9.58 -52.33 23.05
CA LEU A 330 -10.75 -52.84 22.31
C LEU A 330 -10.37 -53.27 20.89
N ALA A 331 -9.37 -52.64 20.27
CA ALA A 331 -8.88 -53.01 18.95
C ALA A 331 -7.94 -54.23 18.94
N LYS A 332 -7.50 -54.73 20.12
CA LYS A 332 -6.56 -55.84 20.21
C LYS A 332 -7.29 -57.17 19.99
N VAL A 333 -7.09 -57.78 18.84
CA VAL A 333 -7.60 -59.13 18.52
C VAL A 333 -6.79 -60.16 19.30
N THR A 334 -7.44 -60.93 20.18
CA THR A 334 -6.85 -62.13 20.80
C THR A 334 -7.05 -63.34 19.89
N GLU A 335 -6.01 -64.16 19.71
CA GLU A 335 -6.06 -65.38 18.91
C GLU A 335 -6.96 -66.45 19.57
N GLU A 336 -7.75 -67.09 18.70
CA GLU A 336 -8.38 -68.41 18.86
C GLU A 336 -9.22 -68.64 20.13
N THR A 337 -10.52 -68.29 20.06
CA THR A 337 -11.68 -69.19 20.24
C THR A 337 -12.91 -68.38 20.66
N GLN A 338 -13.67 -67.91 19.67
CA GLN A 338 -15.13 -67.77 19.66
C GLN A 338 -15.49 -66.86 18.48
N MET A 339 -16.45 -67.27 17.64
CA MET A 339 -17.14 -66.29 16.80
C MET A 339 -17.80 -65.29 17.75
N HIS A 340 -17.27 -64.06 17.83
CA HIS A 340 -17.95 -62.99 18.52
C HIS A 340 -19.36 -62.85 17.95
N ARG A 341 -20.37 -62.78 18.83
CA ARG A 341 -21.72 -62.50 18.38
C ARG A 341 -21.68 -61.15 17.67
N LEU A 342 -22.36 -61.02 16.52
CA LEU A 342 -22.42 -59.77 15.75
C LEU A 342 -22.71 -58.53 16.63
N THR A 343 -23.51 -58.73 17.68
CA THR A 343 -23.89 -57.72 18.67
C THR A 343 -22.75 -57.23 19.57
N GLU A 344 -21.77 -58.08 19.89
CA GLU A 344 -20.61 -57.70 20.72
C GLU A 344 -19.64 -56.83 19.92
N TYR A 345 -19.41 -57.19 18.66
CA TYR A 345 -18.62 -56.38 17.74
C TYR A 345 -19.25 -54.99 17.50
N GLU A 346 -20.57 -54.92 17.28
CA GLU A 346 -21.27 -53.63 17.15
C GLU A 346 -21.18 -52.78 18.43
N HIS A 347 -21.20 -53.41 19.61
CA HIS A 347 -21.04 -52.74 20.89
C HIS A 347 -19.63 -52.15 21.05
N GLU A 348 -18.59 -52.92 20.77
CA GLU A 348 -17.19 -52.47 20.84
C GLU A 348 -16.90 -51.36 19.83
N GLN A 349 -17.45 -51.45 18.60
CA GLN A 349 -17.36 -50.40 17.59
C GLN A 349 -18.02 -49.10 18.06
N TYR A 350 -19.21 -49.18 18.66
CA TYR A 350 -19.90 -48.02 19.21
C TYR A 350 -19.12 -47.40 20.37
N GLU A 351 -18.56 -48.22 21.26
CA GLU A 351 -17.74 -47.75 22.37
C GLU A 351 -16.46 -47.04 21.90
N MET A 352 -15.77 -47.60 20.91
CA MET A 352 -14.61 -46.94 20.28
C MET A 352 -14.99 -45.60 19.66
N GLN A 353 -16.16 -45.50 19.01
CA GLN A 353 -16.64 -44.25 18.43
C GLN A 353 -16.94 -43.18 19.49
N VAL A 354 -17.55 -43.56 20.61
CA VAL A 354 -17.81 -42.66 21.74
C VAL A 354 -16.51 -42.19 22.37
N ARG A 355 -15.52 -43.07 22.56
CA ARG A 355 -14.20 -42.72 23.11
C ARG A 355 -13.42 -41.78 22.17
N ALA A 356 -13.49 -42.01 20.86
CA ALA A 356 -12.90 -41.10 19.87
C ALA A 356 -13.57 -39.71 19.90
N SER A 357 -14.90 -39.65 20.09
CA SER A 357 -15.63 -38.38 20.26
C SER A 357 -15.27 -37.63 21.54
N ASN A 358 -14.93 -38.35 22.62
CA ASN A 358 -14.47 -37.72 23.85
C ASN A 358 -13.05 -37.14 23.70
N MET A 359 -12.20 -37.78 22.91
CA MET A 359 -10.87 -37.26 22.57
C MET A 359 -10.94 -35.96 21.76
N THR A 360 -11.79 -35.89 20.73
CA THR A 360 -11.97 -34.66 19.94
C THR A 360 -12.51 -33.51 20.78
N ARG A 361 -13.48 -33.78 21.66
CA ARG A 361 -13.98 -32.77 22.62
C ARG A 361 -12.89 -32.26 23.56
N SER A 362 -11.98 -33.14 24.00
CA SER A 362 -10.86 -32.78 24.88
C SER A 362 -9.75 -32.01 24.14
N ALA A 363 -9.61 -32.21 22.83
CA ALA A 363 -8.73 -31.41 21.97
C ALA A 363 -9.31 -30.00 21.74
N GLU A 364 -10.63 -29.88 21.54
CA GLU A 364 -11.32 -28.59 21.43
C GLU A 364 -11.17 -27.74 22.71
N THR A 365 -11.29 -28.36 23.89
CA THR A 365 -11.08 -27.65 25.17
C THR A 365 -9.65 -27.14 25.31
N LEU A 366 -8.64 -27.89 24.84
CA LEU A 366 -7.25 -27.42 24.84
C LEU A 366 -7.04 -26.23 23.90
N ILE A 367 -7.60 -26.28 22.69
CA ILE A 367 -7.52 -25.17 21.73
C ILE A 367 -8.15 -23.90 22.33
N GLN A 368 -9.29 -24.04 23.02
CA GLN A 368 -9.93 -22.93 23.71
C GLN A 368 -9.04 -22.35 24.83
N THR A 369 -8.40 -23.20 25.65
CA THR A 369 -7.48 -22.71 26.71
C THR A 369 -6.28 -21.94 26.15
N VAL A 370 -5.75 -22.31 24.98
CA VAL A 370 -4.67 -21.57 24.32
C VAL A 370 -5.15 -20.20 23.84
N SER A 371 -6.37 -20.12 23.30
CA SER A 371 -6.99 -18.86 22.91
C SER A 371 -7.20 -17.94 24.12
N ASP A 372 -7.71 -18.49 25.22
CA ASP A 372 -7.96 -17.74 26.45
C ASP A 372 -6.66 -17.21 27.08
N LEU A 373 -5.58 -18.01 27.08
CA LEU A 373 -4.25 -17.59 27.54
C LEU A 373 -3.64 -16.49 26.68
N ARG A 374 -3.78 -16.57 25.35
CA ARG A 374 -3.35 -15.49 24.43
C ARG A 374 -4.11 -14.20 24.74
N GLN A 375 -5.41 -14.28 24.96
CA GLN A 375 -6.23 -13.12 25.27
C GLN A 375 -5.89 -12.52 26.65
N PHE A 376 -5.57 -13.36 27.64
CA PHE A 376 -5.10 -12.93 28.96
C PHE A 376 -3.74 -12.22 28.93
N LEU A 377 -2.77 -12.75 28.16
CA LEU A 377 -1.46 -12.11 27.94
C LEU A 377 -1.61 -10.75 27.26
N ILE A 378 -2.41 -10.70 26.18
CA ILE A 378 -2.67 -9.47 25.43
C ILE A 378 -3.33 -8.40 26.32
N LEU A 379 -4.28 -8.76 27.19
CA LEU A 379 -5.05 -7.79 27.99
C LEU A 379 -4.29 -7.21 29.18
N ASN A 380 -3.36 -7.96 29.79
CA ASN A 380 -2.64 -7.50 30.99
C ASN A 380 -1.41 -6.64 30.69
N ASP A 381 -0.77 -6.79 29.53
CA ASP A 381 0.41 -5.99 29.15
C ASP A 381 0.06 -4.60 28.59
N PHE A 382 -1.23 -4.27 28.43
CA PHE A 382 -1.66 -2.97 27.90
C PHE A 382 -1.24 -1.78 28.77
N ALA A 383 -1.11 -1.94 30.09
CA ALA A 383 -0.70 -0.83 30.95
C ALA A 383 0.77 -0.43 30.67
N PHE A 384 1.67 -1.42 30.65
CA PHE A 384 3.08 -1.23 30.36
C PHE A 384 3.32 -0.77 28.91
N ILE A 385 2.62 -1.38 27.94
CA ILE A 385 2.73 -0.98 26.53
C ILE A 385 2.20 0.44 26.33
N ASN A 386 1.08 0.81 26.94
CA ASN A 386 0.58 2.18 26.82
C ASN A 386 1.54 3.19 27.45
N GLU A 387 2.13 2.88 28.61
CA GLU A 387 3.11 3.76 29.25
C GLU A 387 4.36 3.93 28.38
N ALA A 388 4.93 2.83 27.87
CA ALA A 388 6.07 2.86 26.95
C ALA A 388 5.77 3.60 25.64
N VAL A 389 4.58 3.41 25.06
CA VAL A 389 4.15 4.10 23.84
C VAL A 389 3.97 5.59 24.10
N THR A 390 3.37 5.98 25.24
CA THR A 390 3.20 7.40 25.59
C THR A 390 4.55 8.09 25.84
N PHE A 391 5.49 7.42 26.50
CA PHE A 391 6.85 7.92 26.71
C PHE A 391 7.59 8.11 25.38
N THR A 392 7.57 7.08 24.52
CA THR A 392 8.23 7.12 23.21
C THR A 392 7.60 8.17 22.29
N SER A 393 6.28 8.30 22.29
CA SER A 393 5.57 9.34 21.52
C SER A 393 5.96 10.75 21.98
N GLY A 394 6.18 10.96 23.28
CA GLY A 394 6.65 12.24 23.81
C GLY A 394 8.06 12.59 23.31
N GLN A 395 8.98 11.63 23.34
CA GLN A 395 10.34 11.80 22.84
C GLN A 395 10.39 12.11 21.34
N CYS A 396 9.60 11.38 20.52
CA CYS A 396 9.50 11.65 19.10
C CYS A 396 8.94 13.05 18.79
N GLN A 397 7.96 13.53 19.57
CA GLN A 397 7.41 14.88 19.39
C GLN A 397 8.42 15.98 19.72
N LEU A 398 9.25 15.79 20.75
CA LEU A 398 10.32 16.74 21.08
C LEU A 398 11.37 16.79 19.97
N SER A 399 11.84 15.63 19.50
CA SER A 399 12.79 15.57 18.39
C SER A 399 12.22 16.16 17.09
N GLN A 400 10.92 15.96 16.83
CA GLN A 400 10.24 16.55 15.69
C GLN A 400 10.17 18.08 15.78
N LYS A 401 9.93 18.64 16.97
CA LYS A 401 9.98 20.09 17.19
C LYS A 401 11.37 20.65 16.92
N GLU A 402 12.41 20.02 17.46
CA GLU A 402 13.81 20.42 17.22
C GLU A 402 14.18 20.39 15.74
N MET A 403 13.74 19.36 15.00
CA MET A 403 13.97 19.30 13.55
C MET A 403 13.24 20.40 12.80
N ASN A 404 11.99 20.68 13.17
CA ASN A 404 11.19 21.73 12.54
C ASN A 404 11.77 23.13 12.78
N GLU A 405 12.28 23.39 13.99
CA GLU A 405 13.00 24.63 14.31
C GLU A 405 14.25 24.79 13.44
N LYS A 406 15.09 23.75 13.34
CA LYS A 406 16.26 23.75 12.45
C LYS A 406 15.86 23.98 10.99
N LEU A 407 14.77 23.38 10.53
CA LEU A 407 14.24 23.56 9.17
C LEU A 407 13.74 24.99 8.92
N ALA A 408 13.13 25.62 9.93
CA ALA A 408 12.70 27.00 9.85
C ALA A 408 13.91 27.94 9.72
N THR A 409 14.95 27.72 10.53
CA THR A 409 16.21 28.48 10.44
C THR A 409 16.85 28.35 9.06
N ILE A 410 17.00 27.12 8.55
CA ILE A 410 17.56 26.88 7.21
C ILE A 410 16.71 27.55 6.12
N LYS A 411 15.38 27.54 6.26
CA LYS A 411 14.49 28.21 5.30
C LYS A 411 14.71 29.72 5.28
N GLU A 412 14.88 30.34 6.45
CA GLU A 412 15.16 31.77 6.57
C GLU A 412 16.53 32.11 5.96
N GLU A 413 17.56 31.31 6.24
CA GLU A 413 18.90 31.44 5.64
C GLU A 413 18.85 31.34 4.10
N ILE A 414 18.17 30.32 3.56
CA ILE A 414 18.02 30.15 2.10
C ILE A 414 17.24 31.32 1.49
N SER A 415 16.19 31.80 2.15
CA SER A 415 15.41 32.94 1.68
C SER A 415 16.26 34.21 1.60
N PHE A 416 17.15 34.41 2.59
CA PHE A 416 18.09 35.51 2.61
C PHE A 416 19.09 35.41 1.45
N CYS A 417 19.76 34.26 1.28
CA CYS A 417 20.70 34.06 0.18
C CYS A 417 20.04 34.18 -1.20
N LEU A 418 18.77 33.80 -1.33
CA LEU A 418 18.04 33.94 -2.60
C LEU A 418 17.72 35.41 -2.92
N GLN A 419 17.36 36.21 -1.92
CA GLN A 419 17.16 37.65 -2.09
C GLN A 419 18.46 38.36 -2.45
N GLU A 420 19.57 37.96 -1.82
CA GLU A 420 20.89 38.50 -2.10
C GLU A 420 21.32 38.16 -3.54
N ALA A 421 21.15 36.91 -3.97
CA ALA A 421 21.43 36.50 -5.35
C ALA A 421 20.49 37.15 -6.38
N GLU A 422 19.21 37.38 -6.04
CA GLU A 422 18.30 38.15 -6.89
C GLU A 422 18.74 39.62 -7.02
N GLN A 423 19.18 40.26 -5.93
CA GLN A 423 19.73 41.63 -5.97
C GLN A 423 21.03 41.71 -6.79
N GLU A 424 21.92 40.73 -6.67
CA GLU A 424 23.13 40.64 -7.49
C GLU A 424 22.78 40.43 -8.98
N TYR A 425 21.78 39.62 -9.29
CA TYR A 425 21.31 39.41 -10.66
C TYR A 425 20.71 40.69 -11.27
N TYR A 426 19.86 41.41 -10.54
CA TYR A 426 19.29 42.66 -11.04
C TYR A 426 20.35 43.76 -11.17
N SER A 427 21.30 43.84 -10.24
CA SER A 427 22.39 44.82 -10.32
C SER A 427 23.35 44.54 -11.48
N THR A 428 23.62 43.26 -11.80
CA THR A 428 24.40 42.89 -13.00
C THR A 428 23.61 43.06 -14.30
N ALA A 429 22.28 42.84 -14.29
CA ALA A 429 21.42 43.09 -15.44
C ALA A 429 21.36 44.59 -15.80
N GLU A 430 21.25 45.48 -14.81
CA GLU A 430 21.28 46.94 -15.00
C GLU A 430 22.63 47.44 -15.54
N MET A 431 23.73 46.76 -15.19
CA MET A 431 25.05 47.05 -15.79
C MET A 431 25.15 46.58 -17.25
N SER A 432 24.46 45.51 -17.63
CA SER A 432 24.44 44.99 -19.01
C SER A 432 23.56 45.80 -19.97
N GLU A 433 22.49 46.43 -19.46
CA GLU A 433 21.60 47.27 -20.28
C GLU A 433 22.24 48.59 -20.74
N SER A 434 23.36 49.00 -20.13
CA SER A 434 23.98 50.31 -20.43
C SER A 434 25.15 50.29 -21.42
N VAL A 435 25.65 49.11 -21.84
CA VAL A 435 26.87 49.05 -22.69
C VAL A 435 26.74 48.24 -23.99
N GLU A 436 25.73 47.39 -24.21
CA GLU A 436 25.69 46.52 -25.41
C GLU A 436 24.35 46.47 -26.18
N ALA A 437 23.43 47.40 -25.93
CA ALA A 437 22.10 47.35 -26.53
C ALA A 437 21.99 47.83 -28.00
N GLU A 438 22.96 48.58 -28.55
CA GLU A 438 22.82 49.15 -29.91
C GLU A 438 23.53 48.36 -31.03
N PHE A 439 24.35 47.34 -30.72
CA PHE A 439 25.13 46.63 -31.75
C PHE A 439 24.67 45.19 -32.04
N LEU A 440 23.82 44.58 -31.20
CA LEU A 440 23.49 43.15 -31.25
C LEU A 440 22.03 42.80 -31.58
N GLU A 441 21.15 43.79 -31.81
CA GLU A 441 19.71 43.59 -32.07
C GLU A 441 19.38 42.74 -33.31
N GLY A 442 20.35 42.43 -34.18
CA GLY A 442 20.16 41.62 -35.39
C GLY A 442 20.82 40.24 -35.41
N LEU A 443 21.67 39.89 -34.45
CA LEU A 443 22.58 38.73 -34.58
C LEU A 443 22.33 37.59 -33.59
N TYR A 444 21.75 37.87 -32.42
CA TYR A 444 21.52 36.85 -31.40
C TYR A 444 20.04 36.77 -30.98
N VAL A 445 19.37 35.69 -31.35
CA VAL A 445 18.01 35.39 -30.86
C VAL A 445 18.14 34.46 -29.66
N ASP A 446 17.69 34.92 -28.49
CA ASP A 446 17.68 34.15 -27.24
C ASP A 446 16.98 32.78 -27.43
N PRO A 447 17.68 31.65 -27.19
CA PRO A 447 17.09 30.31 -27.26
C PRO A 447 15.83 30.15 -26.41
N TRP A 448 15.73 30.83 -25.26
CA TRP A 448 14.54 30.76 -24.42
C TRP A 448 13.32 31.45 -25.05
N GLN A 449 13.52 32.57 -25.74
CA GLN A 449 12.47 33.23 -26.50
C GLN A 449 11.95 32.33 -27.63
N THR A 450 12.85 31.67 -28.36
CA THR A 450 12.45 30.69 -29.40
C THR A 450 11.66 29.52 -28.79
N PHE A 451 12.10 28.97 -27.66
CA PHE A 451 11.40 27.91 -26.93
C PHE A 451 9.98 28.35 -26.53
N ARG A 452 9.85 29.56 -25.96
CA ARG A 452 8.57 30.13 -25.53
C ARG A 452 7.64 30.40 -26.72
N ALA A 453 8.18 30.84 -27.86
CA ALA A 453 7.43 31.05 -29.09
C ALA A 453 6.82 29.74 -29.62
N ILE A 454 7.63 28.67 -29.72
CA ILE A 454 7.15 27.33 -30.11
C ILE A 454 6.07 26.86 -29.13
N HIS A 455 6.32 26.98 -27.82
CA HIS A 455 5.38 26.55 -26.79
C HIS A 455 4.06 27.35 -26.80
N ALA A 456 4.11 28.66 -27.07
CA ALA A 456 2.93 29.50 -27.16
C ALA A 456 2.05 29.15 -28.37
N ARG A 457 2.65 28.79 -29.51
CA ARG A 457 1.95 28.32 -30.72
C ARG A 457 1.16 27.03 -30.46
N LEU A 458 1.64 26.16 -29.55
CA LEU A 458 0.92 24.95 -29.14
C LEU A 458 -0.29 25.23 -28.23
N LYS A 459 -0.24 26.28 -27.40
CA LYS A 459 -1.35 26.68 -26.51
C LYS A 459 -2.45 27.49 -27.22
N LYS A 460 -2.09 28.29 -28.23
CA LYS A 460 -3.01 29.22 -28.89
C LYS A 460 -3.49 28.66 -30.22
N ARG A 461 -4.66 28.01 -30.23
CA ARG A 461 -5.61 27.92 -31.38
C ARG A 461 -6.85 27.13 -30.93
N SER A 462 -7.89 27.84 -30.49
CA SER A 462 -9.17 27.26 -30.06
C SER A 462 -9.99 26.61 -31.19
N PHE A 463 -9.55 26.73 -32.46
CA PHE A 463 -10.34 26.26 -33.62
C PHE A 463 -9.53 25.52 -34.70
N ARG A 464 -8.22 25.30 -34.54
CA ARG A 464 -7.40 24.48 -35.47
C ARG A 464 -6.47 23.56 -34.69
N LYS A 465 -6.37 22.30 -35.11
CA LYS A 465 -5.39 21.35 -34.54
C LYS A 465 -3.98 21.92 -34.73
N PRO A 466 -3.16 22.02 -33.68
CA PRO A 466 -1.77 22.48 -33.81
C PRO A 466 -0.97 21.49 -34.67
N ASN A 467 -0.06 22.01 -35.48
CA ASN A 467 0.83 21.18 -36.31
C ASN A 467 1.97 20.63 -35.46
N LEU A 468 1.72 19.50 -34.78
CA LEU A 468 2.64 18.90 -33.82
C LEU A 468 3.96 18.43 -34.47
N GLY A 469 3.93 18.03 -35.74
CA GLY A 469 5.14 17.58 -36.46
C GLY A 469 6.06 18.72 -36.89
N GLU A 470 5.53 19.93 -37.06
CA GLU A 470 6.36 21.13 -37.26
C GLU A 470 6.99 21.57 -35.93
N ALA A 471 6.19 21.61 -34.85
CA ALA A 471 6.69 21.94 -33.53
C ALA A 471 7.77 20.96 -33.03
N ALA A 472 7.63 19.66 -33.30
CA ALA A 472 8.65 18.67 -32.96
C ALA A 472 9.97 18.93 -33.69
N ARG A 473 9.92 19.22 -35.00
CA ARG A 473 11.10 19.58 -35.80
C ARG A 473 11.75 20.88 -35.33
N GLU A 474 10.97 21.89 -34.97
CA GLU A 474 11.46 23.15 -34.41
C GLU A 474 12.16 22.92 -33.06
N TYR A 475 11.61 22.09 -32.17
CA TYR A 475 12.27 21.74 -30.91
C TYR A 475 13.57 20.96 -31.12
N VAL A 476 13.63 20.06 -32.10
CA VAL A 476 14.87 19.34 -32.45
C VAL A 476 15.92 20.28 -33.06
N ALA A 477 15.50 21.23 -33.90
CA ALA A 477 16.38 22.26 -34.43
C ALA A 477 16.94 23.17 -33.33
N LEU A 478 16.09 23.56 -32.37
CA LEU A 478 16.52 24.31 -31.19
C LEU A 478 17.51 23.51 -30.34
N ALA A 479 17.28 22.21 -30.15
CA ALA A 479 18.22 21.35 -29.43
C ALA A 479 19.60 21.29 -30.12
N LYS A 480 19.66 21.15 -31.45
CA LYS A 480 20.94 21.18 -32.20
C LYS A 480 21.68 22.51 -32.07
N ARG A 481 20.95 23.63 -32.01
CA ARG A 481 21.56 24.93 -31.76
C ARG A 481 22.12 25.01 -30.34
N LEU A 482 21.37 24.56 -29.34
CA LEU A 482 21.81 24.53 -27.94
C LEU A 482 22.98 23.58 -27.69
N GLU A 483 23.13 22.54 -28.52
CA GLU A 483 24.28 21.64 -28.54
C GLU A 483 25.56 22.38 -29.00
N GLN A 484 25.46 23.27 -29.99
CA GLN A 484 26.58 24.13 -30.42
C GLN A 484 26.96 25.19 -29.38
N GLU A 485 25.98 25.64 -28.59
CA GLU A 485 26.17 26.61 -27.50
C GLU A 485 26.52 25.92 -26.15
N GLU A 486 26.80 24.60 -26.16
CA GLU A 486 27.17 23.76 -25.01
C GLU A 486 26.18 23.79 -23.81
N CYS A 487 24.93 24.19 -24.04
CA CYS A 487 23.95 24.32 -22.97
C CYS A 487 23.13 23.04 -22.74
N SER A 488 23.75 22.06 -22.07
CA SER A 488 23.22 20.71 -21.85
C SER A 488 21.81 20.66 -21.22
N SER A 489 21.47 21.58 -20.31
CA SER A 489 20.20 21.56 -19.58
C SER A 489 19.01 22.04 -20.43
N TYR A 490 19.18 23.10 -21.22
CA TYR A 490 18.15 23.58 -22.13
C TYR A 490 18.02 22.69 -23.37
N GLU A 491 19.11 22.10 -23.85
CA GLU A 491 19.07 21.09 -24.91
C GLU A 491 18.17 19.92 -24.49
N ALA A 492 18.41 19.38 -23.29
CA ALA A 492 17.61 18.29 -22.74
C ALA A 492 16.12 18.67 -22.60
N LEU A 493 15.83 19.92 -22.19
CA LEU A 493 14.46 20.42 -22.10
C LEU A 493 13.78 20.46 -23.47
N ALA A 494 14.44 21.00 -24.50
CA ALA A 494 13.92 21.06 -25.86
C ALA A 494 13.57 19.64 -26.38
N LEU A 495 14.45 18.67 -26.16
CA LEU A 495 14.24 17.27 -26.53
C LEU A 495 13.07 16.61 -25.78
N VAL A 496 12.85 16.93 -24.51
CA VAL A 496 11.67 16.44 -23.75
C VAL A 496 10.37 16.94 -24.38
N TYR A 497 10.32 18.19 -24.82
CA TYR A 497 9.12 18.73 -25.47
C TYR A 497 8.95 18.21 -26.90
N ALA A 498 10.04 17.96 -27.63
CA ALA A 498 10.00 17.22 -28.90
C ALA A 498 9.39 15.83 -28.70
N ALA A 499 9.87 15.06 -27.70
CA ALA A 499 9.34 13.73 -27.38
C ALA A 499 7.83 13.76 -27.05
N ARG A 500 7.37 14.77 -26.31
CA ARG A 500 5.93 14.94 -26.00
C ARG A 500 5.09 15.23 -27.25
N CYS A 501 5.64 15.94 -28.23
CA CYS A 501 4.97 16.16 -29.52
C CYS A 501 4.90 14.84 -30.31
N GLU A 502 6.00 14.09 -30.38
CA GLU A 502 6.06 12.77 -31.05
C GLU A 502 5.12 11.73 -30.41
N SER A 503 4.97 11.77 -29.08
CA SER A 503 4.00 10.94 -28.35
C SER A 503 2.57 11.15 -28.83
N GLN A 504 2.19 12.41 -29.09
CA GLN A 504 0.87 12.75 -29.63
C GLN A 504 0.72 12.36 -31.10
N LEU A 505 1.83 12.35 -31.86
CA LEU A 505 1.90 11.84 -33.24
C LEU A 505 1.95 10.31 -33.32
N LYS A 506 2.08 9.62 -32.16
CA LYS A 506 2.25 8.17 -32.04
C LYS A 506 3.54 7.63 -32.66
N ASN A 507 4.56 8.46 -32.76
CA ASN A 507 5.89 8.06 -33.24
C ASN A 507 6.75 7.60 -32.07
N THR A 508 6.54 6.34 -31.66
CA THR A 508 7.13 5.80 -30.42
C THR A 508 8.65 5.66 -30.47
N GLU A 509 9.23 5.49 -31.65
CA GLU A 509 10.67 5.30 -31.81
C GLU A 509 11.45 6.59 -31.59
N GLN A 510 11.01 7.67 -32.24
CA GLN A 510 11.61 8.99 -32.04
C GLN A 510 11.29 9.55 -30.64
N GLU A 511 10.11 9.24 -30.10
CA GLU A 511 9.78 9.56 -28.71
C GLU A 511 10.80 8.94 -27.73
N ALA A 512 11.08 7.63 -27.86
CA ALA A 512 12.04 6.94 -27.00
C ALA A 512 13.47 7.46 -27.19
N ALA A 513 13.90 7.70 -28.45
CA ALA A 513 15.22 8.23 -28.76
C ALA A 513 15.43 9.63 -28.16
N ASN A 514 14.44 10.52 -28.27
CA ASN A 514 14.50 11.87 -27.70
C ASN A 514 14.54 11.84 -26.17
N PHE A 515 13.73 11.00 -25.51
CA PHE A 515 13.79 10.84 -24.05
C PHE A 515 15.14 10.27 -23.59
N LYS A 516 15.70 9.31 -24.33
CA LYS A 516 17.03 8.74 -24.04
C LYS A 516 18.13 9.80 -24.16
N LYS A 517 18.17 10.57 -25.25
CA LYS A 517 19.17 11.66 -25.43
C LYS A 517 19.02 12.72 -24.33
N ALA A 518 17.79 13.16 -24.05
CA ALA A 518 17.52 14.14 -22.98
C ALA A 518 17.98 13.65 -21.60
N ALA A 519 17.76 12.38 -21.28
CA ALA A 519 18.16 11.83 -19.99
C ALA A 519 19.67 11.81 -19.79
N ARG A 520 20.43 11.45 -20.84
CA ARG A 520 21.91 11.49 -20.82
C ARG A 520 22.45 12.90 -20.63
N LEU A 521 21.86 13.88 -21.29
CA LEU A 521 22.24 15.30 -21.16
C LEU A 521 21.96 15.83 -19.75
N PHE A 522 20.83 15.46 -19.14
CA PHE A 522 20.55 15.84 -17.76
C PHE A 522 21.54 15.22 -16.76
N ILE A 523 21.96 13.97 -16.97
CA ILE A 523 23.03 13.34 -16.17
C ILE A 523 24.36 14.05 -16.39
N HIS A 524 24.73 14.32 -17.64
CA HIS A 524 25.96 15.02 -17.98
C HIS A 524 26.03 16.37 -17.26
N HIS A 525 24.97 17.16 -17.34
CA HIS A 525 24.86 18.43 -16.65
C HIS A 525 24.94 18.28 -15.11
N GLU A 526 24.33 17.25 -14.52
CA GLU A 526 24.44 17.00 -13.08
C GLU A 526 25.88 16.63 -12.69
N LYS A 527 26.57 15.81 -13.50
CA LYS A 527 27.98 15.48 -13.30
C LYS A 527 28.86 16.73 -13.39
N SER A 528 28.65 17.59 -14.40
CA SER A 528 29.35 18.87 -14.52
C SER A 528 29.13 19.76 -13.31
N LYS A 529 27.91 19.78 -12.74
CA LYS A 529 27.64 20.52 -11.49
C LYS A 529 28.38 19.94 -10.29
N CYS A 530 28.40 18.61 -10.16
CA CYS A 530 29.14 17.93 -9.10
C CYS A 530 30.65 18.21 -9.21
N SER A 531 31.23 18.18 -10.42
CA SER A 531 32.66 18.48 -10.61
C SER A 531 33.00 19.95 -10.30
N LEU A 532 32.05 20.87 -10.45
CA LEU A 532 32.21 22.28 -10.13
C LEU A 532 31.91 22.60 -8.65
N GLY A 533 31.55 21.61 -7.83
CA GLY A 533 31.25 21.81 -6.40
C GLY A 533 29.98 22.61 -6.10
N LEU A 534 29.10 22.81 -7.09
CA LEU A 534 27.88 23.59 -6.92
C LEU A 534 26.83 22.80 -6.10
N PRO A 535 26.08 23.45 -5.18
CA PRO A 535 25.05 22.79 -4.39
C PRO A 535 23.96 22.20 -5.29
N THR A 536 23.88 20.87 -5.32
CA THR A 536 22.95 20.13 -6.19
C THR A 536 21.58 20.00 -5.53
N GLN A 537 20.61 20.80 -5.98
CA GLN A 537 19.19 20.57 -5.67
C GLN A 537 18.63 19.27 -6.33
N ARG A 538 19.49 18.46 -6.98
CA ARG A 538 19.19 17.21 -7.72
C ARG A 538 18.00 17.30 -8.69
N ARG A 539 17.65 18.50 -9.14
CA ARG A 539 16.51 18.75 -10.05
C ARG A 539 16.76 18.14 -11.43
N SER A 540 17.97 18.28 -11.97
CA SER A 540 18.31 17.68 -13.27
C SER A 540 18.39 16.14 -13.16
N LEU A 541 18.89 15.61 -12.04
CA LEU A 541 18.82 14.18 -11.76
C LEU A 541 17.38 13.64 -11.72
N PHE A 542 16.46 14.35 -11.06
CA PHE A 542 15.04 13.97 -11.04
C PHE A 542 14.41 14.00 -12.45
N ALA A 543 14.74 15.02 -13.25
CA ALA A 543 14.31 15.10 -14.65
C ALA A 543 14.88 13.93 -15.48
N ALA A 544 16.15 13.56 -15.28
CA ALA A 544 16.79 12.43 -15.93
C ALA A 544 16.08 11.10 -15.63
N LYS A 545 15.85 10.80 -14.34
CA LYS A 545 15.13 9.58 -13.90
C LYS A 545 13.76 9.47 -14.57
N ASN A 546 13.01 10.58 -14.68
CA ASN A 546 11.71 10.60 -15.35
C ASN A 546 11.81 10.37 -16.87
N CYS A 547 12.85 10.89 -17.51
CA CYS A 547 13.11 10.66 -18.93
C CYS A 547 13.46 9.19 -19.21
N TYR A 548 14.37 8.59 -18.43
CA TYR A 548 14.66 7.14 -18.52
C TYR A 548 13.42 6.29 -18.31
N LYS A 549 12.63 6.57 -17.25
CA LYS A 549 11.39 5.85 -16.97
C LYS A 549 10.39 5.92 -18.13
N SER A 550 10.32 7.07 -18.80
CA SER A 550 9.45 7.27 -19.97
C SER A 550 9.96 6.46 -21.18
N ALA A 551 11.26 6.51 -21.47
CA ALA A 551 11.89 5.74 -22.56
C ALA A 551 11.75 4.22 -22.33
N ILE A 552 12.07 3.75 -21.13
CA ILE A 552 11.97 2.34 -20.75
C ILE A 552 10.55 1.81 -20.91
N ARG A 553 9.54 2.59 -20.47
CA ARG A 553 8.13 2.20 -20.63
C ARG A 553 7.76 2.02 -22.10
N ILE A 554 8.31 2.83 -23.01
CA ILE A 554 8.06 2.71 -24.44
C ILE A 554 8.68 1.42 -24.99
N HIS A 555 9.94 1.12 -24.64
CA HIS A 555 10.61 -0.12 -25.06
C HIS A 555 9.91 -1.38 -24.53
N ILE A 556 9.45 -1.37 -23.26
CA ILE A 556 8.65 -2.47 -22.69
C ILE A 556 7.34 -2.65 -23.47
N ASN A 557 6.64 -1.57 -23.81
CA ASN A 557 5.39 -1.63 -24.58
C ASN A 557 5.61 -2.15 -26.02
N ARG A 558 6.81 -1.95 -26.59
CA ARG A 558 7.20 -2.52 -27.90
C ARG A 558 7.65 -3.98 -27.81
N GLY A 559 7.83 -4.53 -26.60
CA GLY A 559 8.37 -5.88 -26.39
C GLY A 559 9.91 -5.96 -26.45
N GLU A 560 10.59 -4.82 -26.57
CA GLU A 560 12.06 -4.71 -26.64
C GLU A 560 12.68 -4.78 -25.23
N LYS A 561 12.59 -5.95 -24.58
CA LYS A 561 13.03 -6.14 -23.18
C LYS A 561 14.52 -5.85 -22.96
N ILE A 562 15.38 -6.30 -23.88
CA ILE A 562 16.85 -6.14 -23.78
C ILE A 562 17.23 -4.66 -23.78
N LEU A 563 16.61 -3.86 -24.65
CA LEU A 563 16.86 -2.41 -24.70
C LEU A 563 16.35 -1.71 -23.43
N ALA A 564 15.20 -2.11 -22.91
CA ALA A 564 14.69 -1.61 -21.64
C ALA A 564 15.61 -1.96 -20.46
N ALA A 565 16.15 -3.18 -20.43
CA ALA A 565 17.11 -3.64 -19.42
C ALA A 565 18.43 -2.86 -19.48
N ALA A 566 18.95 -2.65 -20.69
CA ALA A 566 20.16 -1.85 -20.90
C ALA A 566 19.99 -0.40 -20.44
N LEU A 567 18.82 0.21 -20.64
CA LEU A 567 18.52 1.55 -20.14
C LEU A 567 18.43 1.62 -18.60
N TYR A 568 17.88 0.60 -17.95
CA TYR A 568 17.91 0.52 -16.49
C TYR A 568 19.34 0.37 -15.97
N HIS A 569 20.15 -0.48 -16.60
CA HIS A 569 21.56 -0.67 -16.25
C HIS A 569 22.36 0.64 -16.44
N GLU A 570 22.14 1.35 -17.55
CA GLU A 570 22.78 2.64 -17.82
C GLU A 570 22.40 3.69 -16.76
N LEU A 571 21.12 3.78 -16.39
CA LEU A 571 20.65 4.67 -15.33
C LEU A 571 21.28 4.33 -13.98
N ALA A 572 21.32 3.05 -13.61
CA ALA A 572 21.89 2.60 -12.36
C ALA A 572 23.39 2.96 -12.26
N ARG A 573 24.15 2.74 -13.34
CA ARG A 573 25.55 3.12 -13.42
C ARG A 573 25.75 4.64 -13.29
N ALA A 574 24.92 5.43 -13.97
CA ALA A 574 24.99 6.88 -13.86
C ALA A 574 24.66 7.41 -12.45
N LEU A 575 23.83 6.69 -11.68
CA LEU A 575 23.54 7.03 -10.28
C LEU A 575 24.73 6.73 -9.37
N LEU A 576 25.51 5.69 -9.65
CA LEU A 576 26.75 5.41 -8.94
C LEU A 576 27.78 6.53 -9.13
N ASP A 577 27.93 7.01 -10.37
CA ASP A 577 28.81 8.15 -10.65
C ASP A 577 28.40 9.45 -9.93
N LEU A 578 27.17 9.51 -9.41
CA LEU A 578 26.61 10.64 -8.67
C LEU A 578 26.47 10.35 -7.16
N ASN A 579 27.12 9.30 -6.65
CA ASN A 579 27.08 8.88 -5.23
C ASN A 579 25.63 8.69 -4.71
N CYS A 580 24.81 8.00 -5.51
CA CYS A 580 23.41 7.65 -5.18
C CYS A 580 23.24 6.12 -5.18
N GLU A 581 23.97 5.43 -4.29
CA GLU A 581 24.12 3.98 -4.27
C GLU A 581 22.80 3.25 -3.96
N TYR A 582 22.02 3.73 -3.00
CA TYR A 582 20.74 3.11 -2.60
C TYR A 582 19.74 3.06 -3.76
N ASP A 583 19.61 4.14 -4.53
CA ASP A 583 18.71 4.18 -5.68
C ASP A 583 19.18 3.24 -6.79
N ALA A 584 20.49 3.08 -6.97
CA ALA A 584 21.08 2.27 -8.04
C ALA A 584 20.72 0.78 -7.89
N VAL A 585 20.71 0.24 -6.65
CA VAL A 585 20.36 -1.18 -6.38
C VAL A 585 18.98 -1.54 -6.92
N GLU A 586 17.98 -0.69 -6.72
CA GLU A 586 16.61 -0.90 -7.21
C GLU A 586 16.57 -1.00 -8.75
N TYR A 587 17.34 -0.16 -9.44
CA TYR A 587 17.40 -0.15 -10.90
C TYR A 587 18.20 -1.33 -11.46
N PHE A 588 19.26 -1.79 -10.77
CA PHE A 588 19.97 -3.01 -11.15
C PHE A 588 19.09 -4.25 -11.02
N GLU A 589 18.28 -4.35 -9.96
CA GLU A 589 17.34 -5.48 -9.81
C GLU A 589 16.32 -5.50 -10.94
N ARG A 590 15.74 -4.35 -11.28
CA ARG A 590 14.81 -4.22 -12.43
C ARG A 590 15.46 -4.55 -13.77
N ALA A 591 16.74 -4.21 -13.96
CA ALA A 591 17.49 -4.60 -15.14
C ALA A 591 17.69 -6.12 -15.19
N ALA A 592 18.06 -6.74 -14.07
CA ALA A 592 18.29 -8.18 -13.97
C ALA A 592 17.02 -8.98 -14.33
N ASP A 593 15.85 -8.55 -13.86
CA ASP A 593 14.58 -9.22 -14.19
C ASP A 593 14.23 -9.16 -15.68
N LEU A 594 14.62 -8.08 -16.37
CA LEU A 594 14.40 -7.93 -17.81
C LEU A 594 15.46 -8.65 -18.66
N PHE A 595 16.68 -8.83 -18.14
CA PHE A 595 17.76 -9.61 -18.75
C PHE A 595 17.63 -11.13 -18.54
N ALA A 596 16.52 -11.64 -17.99
CA ALA A 596 16.35 -13.07 -17.74
C ALA A 596 16.60 -13.96 -18.99
N ASP A 597 16.32 -13.44 -20.18
CA ASP A 597 16.51 -14.13 -21.47
C ASP A 597 17.94 -13.97 -22.05
N ASP A 598 18.77 -13.05 -21.52
CA ASP A 598 20.15 -12.78 -21.94
C ASP A 598 21.15 -13.00 -20.78
N PRO A 599 21.85 -14.16 -20.76
CA PRO A 599 22.75 -14.50 -19.67
C PRO A 599 23.90 -13.51 -19.47
N HIS A 600 24.40 -12.90 -20.54
CA HIS A 600 25.58 -12.03 -20.46
C HIS A 600 25.22 -10.69 -19.81
N GLY A 601 24.14 -10.05 -20.25
CA GLY A 601 23.62 -8.83 -19.63
C GLY A 601 23.20 -9.03 -18.17
N LEU A 602 22.63 -10.21 -17.86
CA LEU A 602 22.25 -10.57 -16.50
C LEU A 602 23.45 -10.70 -15.56
N VAL A 603 24.48 -11.43 -15.96
CA VAL A 603 25.72 -11.60 -15.18
C VAL A 603 26.40 -10.26 -14.95
N CYS A 604 26.55 -9.43 -15.98
CA CYS A 604 27.12 -8.09 -15.83
C CYS A 604 26.32 -7.23 -14.84
N THR A 605 24.99 -7.25 -14.91
CA THR A 605 24.11 -6.46 -14.03
C THR A 605 24.19 -6.93 -12.58
N LEU A 606 24.18 -8.25 -12.34
CA LEU A 606 24.27 -8.81 -10.99
C LEU A 606 25.64 -8.58 -10.35
N LYS A 607 26.74 -8.63 -11.13
CA LYS A 607 28.07 -8.24 -10.66
C LYS A 607 28.05 -6.81 -10.12
N TRP A 608 27.57 -5.85 -10.91
CA TRP A 608 27.44 -4.45 -10.49
C TRP A 608 26.56 -4.29 -9.25
N LYS A 609 25.41 -4.98 -9.20
CA LYS A 609 24.51 -4.95 -8.04
C LYS A 609 25.23 -5.41 -6.76
N PHE A 610 25.95 -6.53 -6.84
CA PHE A 610 26.73 -7.06 -5.72
C PHE A 610 27.81 -6.06 -5.26
N CYS A 611 28.42 -5.29 -6.17
CA CYS A 611 29.33 -4.21 -5.78
C CYS A 611 28.66 -3.16 -4.90
N VAL A 612 27.47 -2.72 -5.31
CA VAL A 612 26.79 -1.65 -4.60
C VAL A 612 26.30 -2.14 -3.25
N GLU A 613 25.78 -3.37 -3.16
CA GLU A 613 25.33 -3.98 -1.91
C GLU A 613 26.48 -4.17 -0.89
N THR A 614 27.67 -4.56 -1.35
CA THR A 614 28.86 -4.63 -0.49
C THR A 614 29.35 -3.24 -0.10
N VAL A 615 29.23 -2.24 -0.98
CA VAL A 615 29.59 -0.86 -0.65
C VAL A 615 28.71 -0.30 0.46
N LEU A 616 27.41 -0.58 0.40
CA LEU A 616 26.40 -0.18 1.38
C LEU A 616 26.45 -0.97 2.70
N GLY A 617 27.20 -2.08 2.75
CA GLY A 617 27.26 -2.96 3.93
C GLY A 617 26.04 -3.90 4.08
N SER A 618 25.21 -4.06 3.05
CA SER A 618 24.06 -4.97 3.07
C SER A 618 24.48 -6.40 2.70
N LEU A 619 25.24 -7.05 3.59
CA LEU A 619 25.85 -8.36 3.36
C LEU A 619 24.83 -9.47 3.08
N THR A 620 23.63 -9.40 3.68
CA THR A 620 22.55 -10.37 3.43
C THR A 620 21.99 -10.29 2.02
N CYS A 621 21.78 -9.08 1.49
CA CYS A 621 21.36 -8.87 0.10
C CYS A 621 22.47 -9.29 -0.87
N ALA A 622 23.71 -8.94 -0.54
CA ALA A 622 24.90 -9.31 -1.30
C ALA A 622 25.03 -10.85 -1.42
N ARG A 623 24.77 -11.59 -0.34
CA ARG A 623 24.68 -13.06 -0.33
C ARG A 623 23.63 -13.57 -1.31
N CYS A 624 22.41 -13.05 -1.27
CA CYS A 624 21.34 -13.45 -2.19
C CYS A 624 21.70 -13.17 -3.67
N THR A 625 22.36 -12.04 -3.94
CA THR A 625 22.79 -11.68 -5.30
C THR A 625 23.87 -12.64 -5.82
N ILE A 626 24.86 -13.04 -5.00
CA ILE A 626 25.86 -14.05 -5.38
C ILE A 626 25.20 -15.42 -5.58
N GLN A 627 24.29 -15.85 -4.71
CA GLN A 627 23.57 -17.12 -4.88
C GLN A 627 22.78 -17.15 -6.20
N ARG A 628 22.11 -16.05 -6.56
CA ARG A 628 21.43 -15.90 -7.86
C ARG A 628 22.42 -16.01 -9.01
N LEU A 629 23.57 -15.34 -8.91
CA LEU A 629 24.62 -15.36 -9.93
C LEU A 629 25.19 -16.79 -10.12
N ARG A 630 25.46 -17.52 -9.03
CA ARG A 630 25.94 -18.91 -9.07
C ARG A 630 24.97 -19.84 -9.79
N LYS A 631 23.68 -19.79 -9.42
CA LYS A 631 22.62 -20.61 -10.04
C LYS A 631 22.49 -20.40 -11.55
N ILE A 632 22.81 -19.20 -12.04
CA ILE A 632 22.78 -18.88 -13.47
C ILE A 632 24.05 -19.41 -14.17
N LEU A 633 25.21 -19.27 -13.52
CA LEU A 633 26.51 -19.62 -14.11
C LEU A 633 26.80 -21.13 -14.13
N GLU A 634 26.34 -21.89 -13.13
CA GLU A 634 26.57 -23.33 -13.00
C GLU A 634 26.16 -24.11 -14.29
N PRO A 635 24.92 -23.98 -14.81
CA PRO A 635 24.52 -24.64 -16.07
C PRO A 635 25.29 -24.14 -17.29
N LEU A 636 25.62 -22.85 -17.34
CA LEU A 636 26.29 -22.22 -18.49
C LEU A 636 27.76 -22.64 -18.59
N SER A 637 28.41 -22.95 -17.47
CA SER A 637 29.81 -23.40 -17.41
C SER A 637 30.05 -24.80 -18.00
N GLN A 638 29.00 -25.62 -18.05
CA GLN A 638 29.05 -26.98 -18.61
C GLN A 638 28.94 -26.98 -20.14
N VAL A 639 28.27 -25.97 -20.71
CA VAL A 639 27.91 -25.91 -22.14
C VAL A 639 28.66 -24.80 -22.91
N GLY A 640 29.09 -23.75 -22.21
CA GLY A 640 29.56 -22.50 -22.82
C GLY A 640 31.08 -22.26 -22.82
N PRO A 641 31.52 -21.11 -23.37
CA PRO A 641 32.92 -20.69 -23.43
C PRO A 641 33.60 -20.62 -22.05
N GLY A 642 34.93 -20.77 -22.02
CA GLY A 642 35.73 -20.78 -20.78
C GLY A 642 35.59 -19.55 -19.87
N LEU A 643 35.07 -18.43 -20.40
CA LEU A 643 34.77 -17.21 -19.65
C LEU A 643 33.79 -17.45 -18.49
N TRP A 644 32.81 -18.35 -18.64
CA TRP A 644 31.85 -18.64 -17.58
C TRP A 644 32.48 -19.34 -16.38
N ARG A 645 33.55 -20.13 -16.61
CA ARG A 645 34.33 -20.75 -15.54
C ARG A 645 35.13 -19.73 -14.76
N GLN A 646 35.65 -18.69 -15.42
CA GLN A 646 36.31 -17.57 -14.74
C GLN A 646 35.32 -16.78 -13.87
N TYR A 647 34.10 -16.55 -14.34
CA TYR A 647 33.07 -15.93 -13.51
C TYR A 647 32.65 -16.83 -12.32
N LEU A 648 32.62 -18.15 -12.48
CA LEU A 648 32.38 -19.05 -11.36
C LEU A 648 33.50 -18.98 -10.30
N SER A 649 34.77 -18.95 -10.72
CA SER A 649 35.88 -18.76 -9.76
C SER A 649 35.77 -17.43 -9.01
N GLU A 650 35.38 -16.35 -9.69
CA GLU A 650 35.12 -15.07 -9.02
C GLU A 650 33.94 -15.14 -8.04
N THR A 651 32.87 -15.88 -8.38
CA THR A 651 31.74 -16.05 -7.45
C THR A 651 32.10 -16.89 -6.23
N GLU A 652 33.00 -17.85 -6.34
CA GLU A 652 33.49 -18.61 -5.18
C GLU A 652 34.31 -17.72 -4.24
N ILE A 653 35.23 -16.92 -4.79
CA ILE A 653 35.99 -15.92 -4.04
C ILE A 653 35.05 -14.93 -3.33
N ALA A 654 34.05 -14.42 -4.06
CA ALA A 654 33.03 -13.53 -3.53
C ALA A 654 32.21 -14.17 -2.39
N THR A 655 31.83 -15.43 -2.55
CA THR A 655 31.10 -16.20 -1.54
C THR A 655 31.94 -16.37 -0.29
N ALA A 656 33.22 -16.74 -0.44
CA ALA A 656 34.14 -16.88 0.67
C ALA A 656 34.27 -15.58 1.46
N PHE A 657 34.48 -14.45 0.77
CA PHE A 657 34.54 -13.13 1.40
C PHE A 657 33.25 -12.76 2.15
N VAL A 658 32.07 -12.99 1.56
CA VAL A 658 30.78 -12.68 2.21
C VAL A 658 30.52 -13.58 3.42
N CYS A 659 30.83 -14.88 3.33
CA CYS A 659 30.69 -15.79 4.47
C CYS A 659 31.64 -15.41 5.62
N THR A 660 32.89 -15.06 5.32
CA THR A 660 33.85 -14.55 6.32
C THR A 660 33.34 -13.26 6.98
N ALA A 661 32.74 -12.35 6.20
CA ALA A 661 32.18 -11.09 6.70
C ALA A 661 30.96 -11.29 7.62
N LEU A 662 30.12 -12.29 7.33
CA LEU A 662 28.89 -12.59 8.07
C LEU A 662 29.14 -13.36 9.37
N GLY A 663 30.27 -14.06 9.49
CA GLY A 663 30.59 -14.91 10.63
C GLY A 663 29.75 -16.20 10.69
N PRO A 664 29.86 -17.01 11.74
CA PRO A 664 29.12 -18.26 11.87
C PRO A 664 27.62 -17.98 12.09
N ILE A 665 26.85 -18.03 11.00
CA ILE A 665 25.39 -17.96 11.03
C ILE A 665 24.84 -19.38 10.80
N ASP A 666 23.84 -19.80 11.59
CA ASP A 666 23.22 -21.14 11.53
C ASP A 666 22.45 -21.45 10.22
N ASP A 667 22.43 -20.54 9.23
CA ASP A 667 21.55 -20.57 8.04
C ASP A 667 22.32 -20.46 6.70
N PHE A 668 23.51 -21.06 6.63
CA PHE A 668 24.26 -21.19 5.38
C PHE A 668 23.67 -22.29 4.47
N ASP A 669 23.59 -22.02 3.17
CA ASP A 669 23.28 -23.03 2.15
C ASP A 669 24.38 -24.13 2.16
N PRO A 670 24.12 -25.42 1.86
CA PRO A 670 25.16 -26.46 1.94
C PRO A 670 26.43 -26.15 1.14
N TYR A 671 26.31 -25.44 0.02
CA TYR A 671 27.46 -24.92 -0.71
C TYR A 671 28.24 -23.84 0.06
N GLU A 672 27.55 -22.88 0.67
CA GLU A 672 28.18 -21.80 1.46
C GLU A 672 28.91 -22.37 2.67
N SER A 673 28.33 -23.35 3.36
CA SER A 673 28.99 -24.07 4.45
C SER A 673 30.24 -24.80 3.97
N THR A 674 30.18 -25.42 2.78
CA THR A 674 31.33 -26.12 2.19
C THR A 674 32.46 -25.15 1.84
N VAL A 675 32.13 -24.01 1.22
CA VAL A 675 33.11 -22.95 0.88
C VAL A 675 33.70 -22.33 2.13
N TYR A 676 32.87 -21.95 3.10
CA TYR A 676 33.33 -21.36 4.36
C TYR A 676 34.29 -22.32 5.09
N ASN A 677 33.86 -23.56 5.35
CA ASN A 677 34.68 -24.55 6.04
C ASN A 677 36.00 -24.86 5.31
N ARG A 678 35.98 -24.86 3.97
CA ARG A 678 37.18 -25.09 3.15
C ARG A 678 38.26 -24.04 3.37
N TYR A 679 37.87 -22.77 3.50
CA TYR A 679 38.82 -21.67 3.63
C TYR A 679 39.11 -21.27 5.09
N THR A 680 38.29 -21.69 6.06
CA THR A 680 38.51 -21.43 7.49
C THR A 680 39.19 -22.58 8.25
N ALA A 681 39.31 -23.78 7.67
CA ALA A 681 39.92 -24.92 8.34
C ALA A 681 41.44 -24.75 8.55
N PRO A 682 41.99 -25.12 9.72
CA PRO A 682 43.41 -25.04 10.01
C PRO A 682 44.22 -25.91 9.03
N PRO A 683 45.46 -25.51 8.69
CA PRO A 683 46.27 -26.23 7.71
C PRO A 683 46.65 -27.62 8.25
N SER A 684 46.14 -28.68 7.61
CA SER A 684 46.65 -30.04 7.79
C SER A 684 47.89 -30.24 6.91
N LEU A 685 48.87 -31.00 7.40
CA LEU A 685 50.17 -31.22 6.76
C LEU A 685 50.13 -32.04 5.44
N GLU A 686 48.96 -32.50 5.00
CA GLU A 686 48.80 -33.46 3.88
C GLU A 686 47.86 -33.02 2.74
N GLU A 687 47.32 -31.79 2.72
CA GLU A 687 46.43 -31.35 1.62
C GLU A 687 47.20 -30.76 0.42
N SER A 688 47.44 -31.60 -0.59
CA SER A 688 47.98 -31.17 -1.89
C SER A 688 46.90 -30.58 -2.81
N LEU A 689 47.01 -29.27 -3.12
CA LEU A 689 46.48 -28.59 -4.33
C LEU A 689 44.94 -28.67 -4.49
N PRO A 690 44.27 -27.76 -5.25
CA PRO A 690 42.82 -27.55 -5.09
C PRO A 690 42.05 -28.88 -5.24
N PRO A 691 41.06 -29.15 -4.37
CA PRO A 691 40.37 -30.45 -4.38
C PRO A 691 39.73 -30.67 -5.75
N GLU A 692 40.13 -31.75 -6.45
CA GLU A 692 39.74 -32.05 -7.84
C GLU A 692 38.23 -32.01 -8.09
N ASN A 693 37.41 -32.19 -7.03
CA ASN A 693 35.96 -32.32 -7.10
C ASN A 693 35.16 -31.24 -6.34
N GLY A 694 35.75 -30.10 -5.95
CA GLY A 694 35.06 -29.14 -5.06
C GLY A 694 35.21 -27.65 -5.33
N SER A 695 36.30 -27.19 -5.94
CA SER A 695 36.61 -25.76 -6.13
C SER A 695 36.55 -25.39 -7.62
N TYR A 696 35.96 -24.24 -7.93
CA TYR A 696 35.97 -23.62 -9.26
C TYR A 696 37.28 -22.86 -9.53
N ILE A 697 38.10 -22.60 -8.50
CA ILE A 697 39.42 -21.96 -8.63
C ILE A 697 40.44 -22.97 -9.19
N GLN A 698 40.99 -22.67 -10.38
CA GLN A 698 41.93 -23.56 -11.09
C GLN A 698 43.40 -23.31 -10.73
N SER A 699 43.78 -22.07 -10.38
CA SER A 699 45.16 -21.76 -10.01
C SER A 699 45.40 -22.10 -8.54
N ALA A 700 46.35 -23.01 -8.33
CA ALA A 700 46.84 -23.40 -7.02
C ALA A 700 47.33 -22.22 -6.19
N GLU A 701 48.02 -21.28 -6.82
CA GLU A 701 48.55 -20.07 -6.17
C GLU A 701 47.41 -19.20 -5.64
N THR A 702 46.39 -18.96 -6.47
CA THR A 702 45.22 -18.15 -6.09
C THR A 702 44.40 -18.78 -4.96
N TYR A 703 44.30 -20.11 -4.95
CA TYR A 703 43.62 -20.85 -3.90
C TYR A 703 44.35 -20.72 -2.55
N GLN A 704 45.68 -20.85 -2.55
CA GLN A 704 46.49 -20.71 -1.34
C GLN A 704 46.49 -19.27 -0.81
N LEU A 705 46.56 -18.27 -1.71
CA LEU A 705 46.48 -16.85 -1.34
C LEU A 705 45.10 -16.47 -0.78
N LEU A 706 44.02 -17.02 -1.32
CA LEU A 706 42.68 -16.81 -0.77
C LEU A 706 42.54 -17.42 0.62
N ARG A 707 43.07 -18.63 0.82
CA ARG A 707 43.05 -19.33 2.12
C ARG A 707 43.87 -18.56 3.16
N SER A 708 45.08 -18.11 2.82
CA SER A 708 45.91 -17.31 3.73
C SER A 708 45.24 -15.97 4.07
N PHE A 709 44.60 -15.32 3.10
CA PHE A 709 43.83 -14.09 3.32
C PHE A 709 42.70 -14.29 4.33
N ILE A 710 41.86 -15.31 4.15
CA ILE A 710 40.70 -15.57 5.01
C ILE A 710 41.14 -15.93 6.43
N LEU A 711 42.19 -16.75 6.57
CA LEU A 711 42.76 -17.08 7.88
C LEU A 711 43.35 -15.85 8.57
N ALA A 712 44.07 -15.00 7.85
CA ALA A 712 44.62 -13.75 8.40
C ALA A 712 43.51 -12.80 8.89
N VAL A 713 42.42 -12.67 8.13
CA VAL A 713 41.24 -11.89 8.55
C VAL A 713 40.58 -12.47 9.80
N HIS A 714 40.46 -13.79 9.92
CA HIS A 714 39.93 -14.44 11.13
C HIS A 714 40.84 -14.29 12.35
N CYS A 715 42.16 -14.33 12.15
CA CYS A 715 43.15 -14.17 13.22
C CYS A 715 43.36 -12.70 13.64
N GLY A 716 42.79 -11.75 12.90
CA GLY A 716 42.95 -10.33 13.15
C GLY A 716 44.24 -9.70 12.58
N ASP A 717 44.98 -10.43 11.74
CA ASP A 717 46.26 -9.97 11.17
C ASP A 717 46.05 -9.16 9.89
N GLN A 718 46.01 -7.83 10.03
CA GLN A 718 45.87 -6.90 8.91
C GLN A 718 47.07 -6.91 7.95
N ALA A 719 48.28 -7.16 8.45
CA ALA A 719 49.49 -7.13 7.62
C ALA A 719 49.57 -8.38 6.73
N GLY A 720 49.33 -9.56 7.31
CA GLY A 720 49.24 -10.82 6.57
C GLY A 720 48.10 -10.82 5.55
N ALA A 721 46.92 -10.28 5.90
CA ALA A 721 45.81 -10.14 4.96
C ALA A 721 46.14 -9.17 3.81
N GLY A 722 46.87 -8.08 4.09
CA GLY A 722 47.33 -7.13 3.06
C GLY A 722 48.33 -7.74 2.08
N GLU A 723 49.26 -8.56 2.55
CA GLU A 723 50.26 -9.23 1.70
C GLU A 723 49.63 -10.31 0.82
N ALA A 724 48.73 -11.13 1.38
CA ALA A 724 47.97 -12.12 0.64
C ALA A 724 47.10 -11.48 -0.46
N LEU A 725 46.47 -10.34 -0.16
CA LEU A 725 45.67 -9.60 -1.14
C LEU A 725 46.51 -9.03 -2.29
N ARG A 726 47.72 -8.53 -2.01
CA ARG A 726 48.65 -8.05 -3.05
C ARG A 726 49.06 -9.16 -4.01
N GLY A 727 49.38 -10.35 -3.48
CA GLY A 727 49.69 -11.52 -4.31
C GLY A 727 48.50 -11.97 -5.17
N MET A 728 47.27 -11.76 -4.69
CA MET A 728 46.05 -12.18 -5.36
C MET A 728 45.51 -11.13 -6.37
N GLN A 729 46.06 -9.92 -6.38
CA GLN A 729 45.55 -8.77 -7.15
C GLN A 729 45.52 -9.00 -8.66
N GLU A 730 46.47 -9.76 -9.22
CA GLU A 730 46.50 -10.08 -10.66
C GLU A 730 45.42 -11.08 -11.08
N SER A 731 44.87 -11.83 -10.12
CA SER A 731 43.90 -12.91 -10.35
C SER A 731 42.46 -12.54 -10.03
N ILE A 732 42.26 -11.42 -9.35
CA ILE A 732 40.95 -10.95 -8.88
C ILE A 732 40.54 -9.70 -9.66
N SER A 733 39.25 -9.61 -10.00
CA SER A 733 38.70 -8.38 -10.58
C SER A 733 38.79 -7.20 -9.61
N ASP A 734 39.07 -6.00 -10.13
CA ASP A 734 39.09 -4.73 -9.38
C ASP A 734 37.86 -4.55 -8.47
N PHE A 735 36.76 -5.15 -8.90
CA PHE A 735 35.52 -5.23 -8.15
C PHE A 735 35.70 -5.88 -6.75
N LEU A 736 36.25 -7.08 -6.69
CA LEU A 736 36.41 -7.85 -5.45
C LEU A 736 37.53 -7.29 -4.57
N LEU A 737 38.51 -6.60 -5.18
CA LEU A 737 39.59 -5.92 -4.46
C LEU A 737 39.03 -4.87 -3.48
N GLY A 738 38.05 -4.07 -3.92
CA GLY A 738 37.40 -3.08 -3.06
C GLY A 738 36.68 -3.68 -1.84
N PHE A 739 36.08 -4.86 -2.01
CA PHE A 739 35.43 -5.59 -0.90
C PHE A 739 36.46 -6.21 0.05
N ALA A 740 37.53 -6.82 -0.49
CA ALA A 740 38.61 -7.38 0.30
C ALA A 740 39.30 -6.32 1.19
N LEU A 741 39.55 -5.13 0.66
CA LEU A 741 40.09 -4.01 1.44
C LEU A 741 39.16 -3.61 2.60
N LYS A 742 37.84 -3.61 2.39
CA LYS A 742 36.88 -3.36 3.47
C LYS A 742 36.91 -4.43 4.55
N LEU A 743 37.13 -5.70 4.18
CA LEU A 743 37.27 -6.78 5.16
C LEU A 743 38.52 -6.61 6.03
N ILE A 744 39.66 -6.22 5.44
CA ILE A 744 40.87 -5.90 6.20
C ILE A 744 40.60 -4.76 7.20
N HIS A 745 39.90 -3.70 6.77
CA HIS A 745 39.57 -2.57 7.64
C HIS A 745 38.51 -2.86 8.71
N ALA A 746 37.66 -3.87 8.50
CA ALA A 746 36.62 -4.28 9.45
C ALA A 746 37.18 -5.11 10.62
N VAL A 747 38.41 -5.61 10.49
CA VAL A 747 39.11 -6.31 11.57
C VAL A 747 39.48 -5.31 12.68
N PRO A 748 39.03 -5.53 13.94
CA PRO A 748 39.41 -4.67 15.07
C PRO A 748 40.95 -4.69 15.27
N ARG A 749 41.53 -3.51 15.49
CA ARG A 749 42.96 -3.33 15.75
C ARG A 749 43.40 -3.84 17.11
#